data_AF-A0A6J7NUI1-F1
#
_entry.id   AF-A0A6J7NUI1-F1
#
_cell.length_a   1.000
_cell.length_b   1.000
_cell.length_c   1.000
_cell.angle_alpha   90.00
_cell.angle_beta   90.00
_cell.angle_gamma   90.00
#
_symmetry.space_group_name_H-M   'P 1'
#
loop_
_entity.id
_entity.type
_entity.pdbx_description
1 polymer ?
#
loop_
_entity_poly.entity_id
_entity_poly.type
_entity_poly.pdbx_seq_one_letter_code
_entity_poly.pdbx_strand_id
1 'polypeptide(L)'
;MPERTNEESDEWWESTSALLFTAEDKAAFRAASAEPDSLVESGESGQDERPTEWFSALPPEGSEPAEALPRRDHHVTVVLVSHDGAAWLPSVLTGLANQTRPPDAAVAIDTESSDHSLTLLRASFGVDRVVTAPSRQGFGQAVRRGLEHIGRVEAISGDAAPGQFTQWVWLLHDDSAPDPTCLDALLKTADAYPSASVLGPKILGWHDRRLLLEAGVSISNSGRRLTGLERGEHDQGQHDGVRDVLSVSSAGMLVRREIWDLLGGFDPELKLFRDDLDFCWRAQRAGARVLIATDAVVHHREAATHGSRSSDVASRPHRAERVASVHVLLAHCIAIAAPFVALRLLFGSAMRSLAYLLGKDLGAARDEIVAVFLVAFHPWSLRRSRKRVKATATEPASIVRHLRPQLAWQMRQGLEAIAGIVTTSGALTGQPTSALDSGPIDDDAAFLSDQGAGLIRRLILRPATVLAAALGLFALVALWGLWWGDGVLQGGALLPSPGSAADLWDRYSQAWHDVGPGSTVPSAPYLMVIYPLAVLLLGKAWLAVSVLLLLAMPIAGWAVYFTLRGVVTSTAIRVWAGVAYALLPAMAGALSSGRIGTTMAAILLPFAVRSCVRISRPQGTFRRAAGTAILLAALTACVPIMWVIALILAIGTTVIGVARYGRSATRMIRRIWFAVLTPALLLWPWSAELFLHPSLFLFEPGLTSRALSDSEVTAVDVLLLHPGGPGMTPVWLSAGLLLAGLLAFMRRDRIGAVAVAWVVGLLALIIGVLQTVVLVTPPDSAIAMRPWPGPSTLLLGLSVIGAAAYAADGLRARVTRADFNLMQPIGFLVALLAIAAPAASAVLWAPVATGELRKAPISAVPAFVAADAVSPQAPRTIVLRQDSAGRVRYSLINGTGPRLGDADVAPSAAVWVPLDALVADLASGRGGDEVTGLSAYGIRYVLLAAGTSTELIPVLDGEPGLRRLSSAGGEVLWRISGTTSRARIIAGEEQTSIGVNDGSDLTVSPYIDQGLPDGTGPRSLVIGTTPDPAWRAVAITPTTGEAVGLPAVAVDGPSGWSQAFATPEGTPQVLVEFNSSARSRWLWIQFGVLALLIVLALPSRRKADLDSEDAVASGGIGIASTSGAFVMAGPGGGERALAPAPMPGPVSEAEIASASDAGPEPDIEPVATDPEPVATDPEPVSTDPEPVSTDPEPVSTDPEPVSTDPEPVSTDPEPAIAMEPDSEPDLTPGPMSSTESEERS
;
A
#
# COMPACT_ATOMS: atom_id res chain seq x y z
N MET A 1 34.60 24.49 -52.98
CA MET A 1 33.44 24.60 -53.89
C MET A 1 32.46 23.50 -53.54
N PRO A 2 31.17 23.80 -53.39
CA PRO A 2 30.71 24.89 -52.51
C PRO A 2 29.58 24.45 -51.55
N GLU A 3 29.39 25.26 -50.51
CA GLU A 3 28.09 25.65 -49.91
C GLU A 3 26.99 24.58 -49.71
N ARG A 4 26.69 24.32 -48.44
CA ARG A 4 25.31 24.41 -47.92
C ARG A 4 25.33 24.99 -46.51
N THR A 5 24.32 25.81 -46.19
CA THR A 5 24.20 26.60 -44.97
C THR A 5 23.48 25.84 -43.85
N ASN A 6 23.79 26.18 -42.59
CA ASN A 6 22.95 25.81 -41.45
C ASN A 6 21.77 26.78 -41.36
N GLU A 7 20.73 26.53 -42.15
CA GLU A 7 19.43 27.23 -42.11
C GLU A 7 18.33 26.17 -42.00
N GLU A 8 18.01 25.69 -40.79
CA GLU A 8 16.81 24.85 -40.53
C GLU A 8 16.39 24.76 -39.05
N SER A 9 17.18 25.25 -38.07
CA SER A 9 16.86 25.15 -36.64
C SER A 9 16.09 26.35 -36.04
N ASP A 10 16.23 27.56 -36.60
CA ASP A 10 15.58 28.77 -36.05
C ASP A 10 14.18 29.04 -36.64
N GLU A 11 13.88 28.52 -37.84
CA GLU A 11 12.62 28.82 -38.56
C GLU A 11 11.36 28.43 -37.78
N TRP A 12 11.41 27.39 -36.94
CA TRP A 12 10.23 26.95 -36.16
C TRP A 12 9.81 27.98 -35.09
N TRP A 13 10.77 28.76 -34.57
CA TRP A 13 10.53 29.80 -33.57
C TRP A 13 10.27 31.17 -34.22
N GLU A 14 10.98 31.50 -35.30
CA GLU A 14 10.76 32.73 -36.07
C GLU A 14 9.36 32.75 -36.73
N SER A 15 8.98 31.67 -37.44
CA SER A 15 7.68 31.59 -38.13
C SER A 15 6.48 31.67 -37.19
N THR A 16 6.60 31.11 -35.97
CA THR A 16 5.55 31.17 -34.94
C THR A 16 5.47 32.55 -34.26
N SER A 17 6.60 33.26 -34.12
CA SER A 17 6.64 34.56 -33.42
C SER A 17 6.33 35.76 -34.33
N ALA A 18 6.43 35.63 -35.65
CA ALA A 18 6.13 36.67 -36.63
C ALA A 18 4.65 37.11 -36.68
N LEU A 19 3.71 36.32 -36.12
CA LEU A 19 2.26 36.56 -36.19
C LEU A 19 1.66 37.27 -34.95
N LEU A 20 2.45 37.57 -33.92
CA LEU A 20 1.90 37.97 -32.61
C LEU A 20 2.54 39.19 -31.93
N PHE A 21 3.70 39.69 -32.39
CA PHE A 21 4.41 40.82 -31.76
C PHE A 21 4.97 41.80 -32.78
N THR A 22 4.93 43.10 -32.45
CA THR A 22 5.48 44.16 -33.29
C THR A 22 6.99 44.35 -33.05
N ALA A 23 7.64 45.16 -33.90
CA ALA A 23 9.04 45.52 -33.72
C ALA A 23 9.28 46.37 -32.46
N GLU A 24 8.30 47.17 -32.04
CA GLU A 24 8.39 48.01 -30.83
C GLU A 24 8.33 47.16 -29.55
N ASP A 25 7.49 46.12 -29.51
CA ASP A 25 7.43 45.16 -28.40
C ASP A 25 8.79 44.47 -28.16
N LYS A 26 9.47 44.08 -29.25
CA LYS A 26 10.81 43.45 -29.19
C LYS A 26 11.91 44.44 -28.77
N ALA A 27 11.74 45.74 -29.01
CA ALA A 27 12.67 46.78 -28.54
C ALA A 27 12.52 47.06 -27.04
N ALA A 28 11.27 47.16 -26.55
CA ALA A 28 10.99 47.40 -25.13
C ALA A 28 11.58 46.31 -24.21
N PHE A 29 11.52 45.05 -24.63
CA PHE A 29 12.08 43.93 -23.84
C PHE A 29 13.61 43.97 -23.74
N ARG A 30 14.32 44.42 -24.79
CA ARG A 30 15.79 44.55 -24.78
C ARG A 30 16.30 45.73 -23.95
N ALA A 31 15.47 46.74 -23.70
CA ALA A 31 15.83 47.89 -22.87
C ALA A 31 15.81 47.59 -21.35
N ALA A 32 15.25 46.46 -20.92
CA ALA A 32 15.03 46.12 -19.52
C ALA A 32 16.08 45.19 -18.90
N SER A 33 17.22 44.96 -19.57
CA SER A 33 18.21 43.95 -19.16
C SER A 33 19.67 44.43 -19.30
N ALA A 34 19.93 45.70 -18.96
CA ALA A 34 21.26 46.30 -18.94
C ALA A 34 21.57 46.86 -17.53
N GLU A 35 22.55 46.27 -16.86
CA GLU A 35 23.09 46.76 -15.59
C GLU A 35 24.10 47.91 -15.82
N PRO A 36 24.20 48.89 -14.91
CA PRO A 36 25.32 49.82 -14.84
C PRO A 36 26.27 49.44 -13.69
N ASP A 37 27.51 49.07 -14.01
CA ASP A 37 28.54 48.73 -13.03
C ASP A 37 29.72 49.72 -13.09
N SER A 38 30.15 50.26 -11.93
CA SER A 38 31.48 50.87 -11.70
C SER A 38 31.68 51.43 -10.27
N LEU A 39 32.64 50.84 -9.54
CA LEU A 39 33.92 51.46 -9.07
C LEU A 39 33.88 52.90 -8.47
N VAL A 40 34.58 53.30 -7.38
CA VAL A 40 35.58 52.71 -6.44
C VAL A 40 35.78 53.75 -5.26
N GLU A 41 36.43 53.59 -4.10
CA GLU A 41 37.19 52.53 -3.36
C GLU A 41 37.25 52.89 -1.85
N SER A 42 37.54 51.93 -0.96
CA SER A 42 37.97 52.07 0.48
C SER A 42 36.96 52.65 1.50
N GLY A 43 36.96 52.27 2.79
CA GLY A 43 37.73 51.22 3.49
C GLY A 43 37.45 51.16 5.02
N GLU A 44 37.94 50.09 5.66
CA GLU A 44 38.01 49.80 7.12
C GLU A 44 36.74 49.39 7.93
N SER A 45 36.87 48.20 8.57
CA SER A 45 36.20 47.70 9.78
C SER A 45 34.67 47.87 9.97
N GLY A 46 33.93 46.80 9.68
CA GLY A 46 32.59 46.49 10.20
C GLY A 46 32.48 45.01 10.60
N GLN A 47 31.47 44.64 11.39
CA GLN A 47 31.25 43.25 11.83
C GLN A 47 30.38 42.47 10.82
N ASP A 48 30.58 41.16 10.72
CA ASP A 48 29.76 40.27 9.87
C ASP A 48 28.35 40.07 10.47
N GLU A 49 27.47 41.06 10.29
CA GLU A 49 26.03 40.86 10.48
C GLU A 49 25.43 40.14 9.27
N ARG A 50 24.85 38.96 9.52
CA ARG A 50 24.05 38.24 8.52
C ARG A 50 22.74 38.99 8.29
N PRO A 51 22.19 39.05 7.07
CA PRO A 51 20.98 39.82 6.78
C PRO A 51 19.72 39.17 7.38
N THR A 52 19.46 39.43 8.67
CA THR A 52 18.22 39.11 9.38
C THR A 52 17.15 40.20 9.25
N GLU A 53 17.09 40.86 8.09
CA GLU A 53 16.12 41.91 7.78
C GLU A 53 15.20 41.53 6.61
N TRP A 54 14.06 40.90 6.93
CA TRP A 54 12.78 41.05 6.22
C TRP A 54 11.60 41.05 7.25
N PHE A 55 11.89 41.27 8.55
CA PHE A 55 10.96 41.13 9.67
C PHE A 55 11.12 42.25 10.74
N SER A 56 11.50 43.46 10.31
CA SER A 56 11.84 44.59 11.20
C SER A 56 11.24 45.94 10.74
N ALA A 57 10.04 45.93 10.12
CA ALA A 57 9.29 47.15 9.81
C ALA A 57 8.21 47.48 10.87
N LEU A 58 8.57 47.43 12.16
CA LEU A 58 7.78 48.09 13.20
C LEU A 58 7.91 49.62 13.01
N PRO A 59 6.82 50.41 13.11
CA PRO A 59 6.95 51.86 13.19
C PRO A 59 7.73 52.23 14.47
N PRO A 60 8.53 53.32 14.44
CA PRO A 60 9.40 53.67 15.57
C PRO A 60 8.58 53.99 16.83
N GLU A 61 8.90 53.30 17.94
CA GLU A 61 8.39 53.65 19.26
C GLU A 61 8.87 55.06 19.64
N GLY A 62 7.98 56.05 19.51
CA GLY A 62 8.30 57.46 19.68
C GLY A 62 7.62 58.42 18.71
N SER A 63 6.86 57.94 17.72
CA SER A 63 5.98 58.83 16.94
C SER A 63 4.90 59.46 17.84
N GLU A 64 4.67 60.77 17.67
CA GLU A 64 3.52 61.48 18.26
C GLU A 64 2.18 60.76 17.95
N PRO A 65 1.15 60.92 18.80
CA PRO A 65 -0.11 60.17 18.67
C PRO A 65 -0.68 60.29 17.26
N ALA A 66 -0.68 59.16 16.54
CA ALA A 66 -0.96 59.11 15.12
C ALA A 66 -2.25 59.86 14.78
N GLU A 67 -2.13 60.87 13.90
CA GLU A 67 -3.24 61.75 13.50
C GLU A 67 -4.42 60.89 13.04
N ALA A 68 -5.48 60.89 13.84
CA ALA A 68 -6.52 59.88 13.75
C ALA A 68 -7.20 59.98 12.39
N LEU A 69 -6.97 58.97 11.53
CA LEU A 69 -7.55 58.89 10.18
C LEU A 69 -9.03 59.27 10.25
N PRO A 70 -9.49 60.24 9.44
CA PRO A 70 -10.83 60.79 9.58
C PRO A 70 -11.85 59.68 9.37
N ARG A 71 -12.51 59.28 10.46
CA ARG A 71 -13.53 58.21 10.48
C ARG A 71 -14.56 58.51 9.39
N ARG A 72 -14.79 57.54 8.51
CA ARG A 72 -15.84 57.66 7.50
C ARG A 72 -17.20 57.42 8.13
N ASP A 73 -18.21 58.10 7.62
CA ASP A 73 -19.60 57.81 7.99
C ASP A 73 -20.03 56.52 7.32
N HIS A 74 -19.89 55.41 8.05
CA HIS A 74 -20.31 54.08 7.64
C HIS A 74 -21.77 53.84 8.02
N HIS A 75 -22.64 53.72 7.02
CA HIS A 75 -24.03 53.30 7.19
C HIS A 75 -24.19 51.82 6.86
N VAL A 76 -24.53 51.00 7.85
CA VAL A 76 -24.65 49.54 7.74
C VAL A 76 -26.11 49.10 7.75
N THR A 77 -26.53 48.43 6.67
CA THR A 77 -27.81 47.70 6.61
C THR A 77 -27.55 46.21 6.84
N VAL A 78 -28.01 45.65 7.96
CA VAL A 78 -27.98 44.19 8.18
C VAL A 78 -29.14 43.48 7.48
N VAL A 79 -28.84 42.33 6.89
CA VAL A 79 -29.78 41.49 6.13
C VAL A 79 -29.66 40.05 6.64
N LEU A 80 -30.66 39.64 7.42
CA LEU A 80 -30.74 38.30 8.01
C LEU A 80 -31.71 37.42 7.21
N VAL A 81 -31.26 36.27 6.70
CA VAL A 81 -32.14 35.33 5.97
C VAL A 81 -32.36 34.06 6.81
N SER A 82 -33.62 33.61 6.91
CA SER A 82 -33.98 32.41 7.67
C SER A 82 -34.83 31.41 6.87
N HIS A 83 -34.62 30.12 7.14
CA HIS A 83 -35.38 28.99 6.59
C HIS A 83 -35.34 27.81 7.57
N ASP A 84 -36.37 27.63 8.39
CA ASP A 84 -36.40 26.61 9.46
C ASP A 84 -35.15 26.68 10.35
N GLY A 85 -35.03 27.79 11.10
CA GLY A 85 -33.89 28.15 11.94
C GLY A 85 -34.20 28.41 13.41
N ALA A 86 -35.40 28.10 13.91
CA ALA A 86 -35.84 28.49 15.26
C ALA A 86 -34.97 27.92 16.40
N ALA A 87 -34.18 26.87 16.13
CA ALA A 87 -33.21 26.29 17.06
C ALA A 87 -31.91 27.13 17.23
N TRP A 88 -31.57 27.96 16.25
CA TRP A 88 -30.30 28.73 16.21
C TRP A 88 -30.53 30.24 16.23
N LEU A 89 -31.63 30.68 15.61
CA LEU A 89 -32.04 32.06 15.46
C LEU A 89 -32.07 32.88 16.77
N PRO A 90 -32.50 32.36 17.95
CA PRO A 90 -32.40 33.11 19.21
C PRO A 90 -30.98 33.58 19.54
N SER A 91 -29.97 32.73 19.33
CA SER A 91 -28.56 33.08 19.55
C SER A 91 -28.07 34.12 18.54
N VAL A 92 -28.52 34.04 17.28
CA VAL A 92 -28.21 35.03 16.24
C VAL A 92 -28.81 36.41 16.59
N LEU A 93 -30.08 36.44 17.00
CA LEU A 93 -30.79 37.65 17.41
C LEU A 93 -30.13 38.29 18.65
N THR A 94 -29.70 37.50 19.63
CA THR A 94 -28.96 37.99 20.79
C THR A 94 -27.56 38.51 20.41
N GLY A 95 -26.82 37.83 19.54
CA GLY A 95 -25.53 38.31 19.03
C GLY A 95 -25.65 39.64 18.28
N LEU A 96 -26.71 39.79 17.46
CA LEU A 96 -27.00 41.01 16.72
C LEU A 96 -27.45 42.16 17.62
N ALA A 97 -28.27 41.89 18.65
CA ALA A 97 -28.72 42.91 19.61
C ALA A 97 -27.58 43.41 20.51
N ASN A 98 -26.59 42.56 20.81
CA ASN A 98 -25.45 42.88 21.66
C ASN A 98 -24.24 43.48 20.90
N GLN A 99 -24.39 43.91 19.64
CA GLN A 99 -23.29 44.54 18.91
C GLN A 99 -22.87 45.88 19.52
N THR A 100 -21.59 45.99 19.87
CA THR A 100 -20.93 47.20 20.40
C THR A 100 -21.09 48.42 19.47
N ARG A 101 -21.03 48.20 18.15
CA ARG A 101 -21.56 49.11 17.12
C ARG A 101 -22.84 48.49 16.56
N PRO A 102 -24.05 48.99 16.89
CA PRO A 102 -25.29 48.47 16.30
C PRO A 102 -25.36 48.82 14.79
N PRO A 103 -26.06 48.03 13.96
CA PRO A 103 -26.35 48.39 12.58
C PRO A 103 -27.38 49.52 12.49
N ASP A 104 -27.28 50.37 11.47
CA ASP A 104 -28.14 51.55 11.28
C ASP A 104 -29.53 51.20 10.72
N ALA A 105 -29.59 50.17 9.87
CA ALA A 105 -30.81 49.63 9.31
C ALA A 105 -30.79 48.09 9.38
N ALA A 106 -31.97 47.47 9.45
CA ALA A 106 -32.11 46.02 9.56
C ALA A 106 -33.36 45.50 8.83
N VAL A 107 -33.19 44.43 8.05
CA VAL A 107 -34.28 43.64 7.46
C VAL A 107 -34.01 42.16 7.70
N ALA A 108 -35.08 41.43 8.04
CA ALA A 108 -35.07 39.98 8.02
C ALA A 108 -35.93 39.43 6.88
N ILE A 109 -35.54 38.30 6.32
CA ILE A 109 -36.27 37.62 5.25
C ILE A 109 -36.52 36.17 5.66
N ASP A 110 -37.79 35.85 5.89
CA ASP A 110 -38.25 34.48 6.05
C ASP A 110 -38.46 33.85 4.67
N THR A 111 -37.87 32.68 4.43
CA THR A 111 -37.99 32.00 3.13
C THR A 111 -38.99 30.84 3.16
N GLU A 112 -40.23 31.13 3.57
CA GLU A 112 -41.32 30.14 3.78
C GLU A 112 -40.94 29.07 4.81
N SER A 113 -40.53 29.49 6.02
CA SER A 113 -40.27 28.54 7.11
C SER A 113 -41.54 27.82 7.55
N SER A 114 -41.40 26.53 7.86
CA SER A 114 -42.41 25.66 8.45
C SER A 114 -42.41 25.69 9.99
N ASP A 115 -41.32 26.16 10.60
CA ASP A 115 -41.15 26.28 12.05
C ASP A 115 -41.54 27.67 12.62
N HIS A 116 -41.08 27.97 13.85
CA HIS A 116 -41.38 29.21 14.56
C HIS A 116 -40.52 30.43 14.14
N SER A 117 -39.64 30.31 13.14
CA SER A 117 -38.68 31.36 12.75
C SER A 117 -39.35 32.68 12.37
N LEU A 118 -40.41 32.63 11.56
CA LEU A 118 -41.17 33.82 11.17
C LEU A 118 -41.77 34.58 12.37
N THR A 119 -42.15 33.86 13.43
CA THR A 119 -42.66 34.45 14.67
C THR A 119 -41.54 35.14 15.46
N LEU A 120 -40.38 34.49 15.59
CA LEU A 120 -39.20 35.05 16.25
C LEU A 120 -38.70 36.31 15.51
N LEU A 121 -38.58 36.27 14.19
CA LEU A 121 -38.19 37.42 13.38
C LEU A 121 -39.14 38.61 13.56
N ARG A 122 -40.45 38.38 13.53
CA ARG A 122 -41.46 39.44 13.72
C ARG A 122 -41.45 40.03 15.12
N ALA A 123 -41.16 39.21 16.14
CA ALA A 123 -41.02 39.67 17.52
C ALA A 123 -39.77 40.57 17.72
N SER A 124 -38.67 40.30 17.00
CA SER A 124 -37.40 41.03 17.17
C SER A 124 -37.21 42.23 16.24
N PHE A 125 -37.66 42.16 14.98
CA PHE A 125 -37.49 43.26 14.01
C PHE A 125 -38.75 44.12 13.83
N GLY A 126 -39.93 43.64 14.27
CA GLY A 126 -41.22 44.23 13.94
C GLY A 126 -41.70 43.84 12.53
N VAL A 127 -43.01 43.83 12.32
CA VAL A 127 -43.64 43.26 11.11
C VAL A 127 -43.15 43.96 9.82
N ASP A 128 -43.00 45.28 9.84
CA ASP A 128 -42.63 46.08 8.67
C ASP A 128 -41.19 45.86 8.19
N ARG A 129 -40.34 45.20 9.01
CA ARG A 129 -38.95 44.85 8.70
C ARG A 129 -38.75 43.36 8.40
N VAL A 130 -39.82 42.57 8.31
CA VAL A 130 -39.77 41.13 7.98
C VAL A 130 -40.46 40.86 6.65
N VAL A 131 -39.67 40.54 5.62
CA VAL A 131 -40.11 40.19 4.28
C VAL A 131 -40.29 38.68 4.15
N THR A 132 -41.25 38.21 3.35
CA THR A 132 -41.35 36.79 2.96
C THR A 132 -40.89 36.55 1.53
N ALA A 133 -40.21 35.42 1.30
CA ALA A 133 -39.67 35.04 -0.01
C ALA A 133 -39.85 33.53 -0.29
N PRO A 134 -40.18 33.10 -1.52
CA PRO A 134 -40.38 31.67 -1.78
C PRO A 134 -39.13 30.81 -1.62
N SER A 135 -39.24 29.68 -0.90
CA SER A 135 -38.11 28.81 -0.47
C SER A 135 -37.16 28.46 -1.63
N ARG A 136 -37.74 28.19 -2.81
CA ARG A 136 -37.04 27.71 -4.01
C ARG A 136 -36.22 28.79 -4.74
N GLN A 137 -36.23 30.05 -4.28
CA GLN A 137 -35.48 31.14 -4.93
C GLN A 137 -33.99 31.17 -4.50
N GLY A 138 -33.65 30.62 -3.33
CA GLY A 138 -32.27 30.56 -2.81
C GLY A 138 -31.80 31.86 -2.14
N PHE A 139 -30.74 31.74 -1.32
CA PHE A 139 -30.27 32.78 -0.39
C PHE A 139 -30.12 34.17 -1.05
N GLY A 140 -29.38 34.25 -2.16
CA GLY A 140 -29.14 35.54 -2.83
C GLY A 140 -30.36 36.24 -3.40
N GLN A 141 -31.47 35.53 -3.65
CA GLN A 141 -32.74 36.17 -4.04
C GLN A 141 -33.52 36.69 -2.83
N ALA A 142 -33.41 36.02 -1.67
CA ALA A 142 -33.97 36.52 -0.41
C ALA A 142 -33.25 37.82 0.02
N VAL A 143 -31.91 37.84 -0.01
CA VAL A 143 -31.10 39.05 0.24
C VAL A 143 -31.53 40.19 -0.69
N ARG A 144 -31.67 39.93 -2.00
CA ARG A 144 -32.12 40.94 -2.98
C ARG A 144 -33.49 41.51 -2.64
N ARG A 145 -34.47 40.66 -2.28
CA ARG A 145 -35.82 41.11 -1.86
C ARG A 145 -35.78 42.02 -0.63
N GLY A 146 -34.98 41.68 0.39
CA GLY A 146 -34.83 42.53 1.58
C GLY A 146 -34.22 43.90 1.28
N LEU A 147 -33.22 43.93 0.40
CA LEU A 147 -32.56 45.16 -0.08
C LEU A 147 -33.42 45.99 -1.05
N GLU A 148 -34.40 45.38 -1.71
CA GLU A 148 -35.45 46.05 -2.49
C GLU A 148 -36.53 46.64 -1.56
N HIS A 149 -36.81 46.01 -0.42
CA HIS A 149 -37.81 46.44 0.56
C HIS A 149 -37.36 47.62 1.44
N ILE A 150 -36.10 47.63 1.92
CA ILE A 150 -35.53 48.81 2.60
C ILE A 150 -35.30 49.99 1.62
N GLY A 151 -35.11 49.69 0.34
CA GLY A 151 -34.71 50.68 -0.66
C GLY A 151 -33.24 51.11 -0.51
N ARG A 152 -32.93 52.33 -0.98
CA ARG A 152 -31.66 53.01 -0.74
C ARG A 152 -31.89 54.17 0.21
N VAL A 153 -31.00 54.33 1.19
CA VAL A 153 -30.91 55.56 1.97
C VAL A 153 -30.27 56.62 1.08
N GLU A 154 -30.96 57.72 0.83
CA GLU A 154 -30.36 58.90 0.18
C GLU A 154 -29.49 59.63 1.22
N ALA A 155 -28.30 60.07 0.80
CA ALA A 155 -27.41 60.81 1.70
C ALA A 155 -28.07 62.13 2.11
N ILE A 156 -28.11 62.42 3.41
CA ILE A 156 -28.65 63.69 3.92
C ILE A 156 -27.76 64.82 3.40
N SER A 157 -28.34 65.71 2.59
CA SER A 157 -27.60 66.76 1.90
C SER A 157 -27.04 67.82 2.86
N GLY A 158 -25.75 67.71 3.18
CA GLY A 158 -25.00 68.71 3.95
C GLY A 158 -23.49 68.41 3.92
N ASP A 159 -22.75 69.20 3.13
CA ASP A 159 -21.29 69.43 3.12
C ASP A 159 -20.30 68.25 3.09
N ALA A 160 -20.73 66.99 3.18
CA ALA A 160 -19.85 65.82 3.08
C ALA A 160 -19.20 65.70 1.70
N ALA A 161 -17.86 65.58 1.67
CA ALA A 161 -17.10 65.43 0.44
C ALA A 161 -17.27 64.03 -0.19
N PRO A 162 -17.19 63.89 -1.53
CA PRO A 162 -17.26 62.60 -2.19
C PRO A 162 -16.22 61.60 -1.64
N GLY A 163 -16.69 60.49 -1.07
CA GLY A 163 -15.85 59.45 -0.45
C GLY A 163 -15.76 59.48 1.09
N GLN A 164 -16.45 60.40 1.77
CA GLN A 164 -16.56 60.39 3.24
C GLN A 164 -17.67 59.47 3.77
N PHE A 165 -18.77 59.32 3.03
CA PHE A 165 -19.90 58.44 3.40
C PHE A 165 -19.84 57.11 2.63
N THR A 166 -19.95 55.97 3.34
CA THR A 166 -19.90 54.63 2.73
C THR A 166 -21.07 53.76 3.19
N GLN A 167 -21.84 53.23 2.23
CA GLN A 167 -22.94 52.30 2.50
C GLN A 167 -22.48 50.84 2.44
N TRP A 168 -22.77 50.10 3.50
CA TRP A 168 -22.48 48.68 3.63
C TRP A 168 -23.75 47.85 3.81
N VAL A 169 -23.71 46.62 3.30
CA VAL A 169 -24.69 45.57 3.55
C VAL A 169 -23.98 44.48 4.35
N TRP A 170 -24.51 44.12 5.51
CA TRP A 170 -24.01 43.01 6.33
C TRP A 170 -24.93 41.80 6.21
N LEU A 171 -24.41 40.69 5.69
CA LEU A 171 -25.16 39.46 5.48
C LEU A 171 -25.00 38.52 6.68
N LEU A 172 -26.13 38.02 7.19
CA LEU A 172 -26.18 36.99 8.23
C LEU A 172 -27.13 35.85 7.81
N HIS A 173 -26.79 34.64 8.23
CA HIS A 173 -27.66 33.46 8.19
C HIS A 173 -28.38 33.32 9.54
N ASP A 174 -29.48 32.56 9.56
CA ASP A 174 -30.16 32.20 10.82
C ASP A 174 -29.40 31.18 11.68
N ASP A 175 -28.30 30.61 11.17
CA ASP A 175 -27.36 29.75 11.90
C ASP A 175 -25.96 30.38 12.10
N SER A 176 -25.84 31.72 11.95
CA SER A 176 -24.61 32.50 12.16
C SER A 176 -24.75 33.57 13.27
N ALA A 177 -24.17 33.32 14.44
CA ALA A 177 -24.24 34.23 15.59
C ALA A 177 -22.97 35.10 15.69
N PRO A 178 -23.04 36.42 15.45
CA PRO A 178 -21.88 37.31 15.55
C PRO A 178 -21.48 37.55 17.02
N ASP A 179 -20.17 37.66 17.27
CA ASP A 179 -19.64 38.15 18.54
C ASP A 179 -19.98 39.64 18.75
N PRO A 180 -20.26 40.12 19.98
CA PRO A 180 -20.51 41.54 20.29
C PRO A 180 -19.53 42.57 19.67
N THR A 181 -18.29 42.18 19.37
CA THR A 181 -17.27 43.06 18.75
C THR A 181 -17.22 42.99 17.21
N CYS A 182 -17.97 42.07 16.59
CA CYS A 182 -17.83 41.72 15.18
C CYS A 182 -18.01 42.90 14.21
N LEU A 183 -19.09 43.68 14.31
CA LEU A 183 -19.34 44.77 13.36
C LEU A 183 -18.36 45.94 13.56
N ASP A 184 -17.94 46.22 14.80
CA ASP A 184 -16.94 47.24 15.11
C ASP A 184 -15.56 46.86 14.53
N ALA A 185 -15.13 45.60 14.68
CA ALA A 185 -13.89 45.09 14.07
C ALA A 185 -13.92 45.11 12.52
N LEU A 186 -15.06 44.77 11.90
CA LEU A 186 -15.24 44.87 10.44
C LEU A 186 -15.11 46.33 9.96
N LEU A 187 -15.72 47.29 10.66
CA LEU A 187 -15.65 48.71 10.28
C LEU A 187 -14.28 49.35 10.55
N LYS A 188 -13.60 48.99 11.65
CA LYS A 188 -12.18 49.36 11.86
C LYS A 188 -11.30 48.88 10.71
N THR A 189 -11.55 47.67 10.21
CA THR A 189 -10.84 47.14 9.02
C THR A 189 -11.21 47.92 7.75
N ALA A 190 -12.46 48.37 7.60
CA ALA A 190 -12.89 49.20 6.48
C ALA A 190 -12.26 50.61 6.47
N ASP A 191 -12.07 51.23 7.63
CA ASP A 191 -11.33 52.50 7.75
C ASP A 191 -9.84 52.33 7.46
N ALA A 192 -9.21 51.29 8.05
CA ALA A 192 -7.79 50.98 7.86
C ALA A 192 -7.44 50.56 6.43
N TYR A 193 -8.37 49.93 5.70
CA TYR A 193 -8.18 49.51 4.30
C TYR A 193 -9.25 50.13 3.39
N PRO A 194 -9.11 51.42 2.98
CA PRO A 194 -10.07 52.11 2.11
C PRO A 194 -10.32 51.47 0.74
N SER A 195 -9.45 50.55 0.30
CA SER A 195 -9.63 49.72 -0.90
C SER A 195 -10.63 48.56 -0.72
N ALA A 196 -10.96 48.20 0.53
CA ALA A 196 -11.77 47.03 0.84
C ALA A 196 -13.22 47.23 0.36
N SER A 197 -13.70 46.26 -0.41
CA SER A 197 -15.04 46.24 -1.01
C SER A 197 -15.92 45.12 -0.47
N VAL A 198 -15.29 44.01 -0.09
CA VAL A 198 -15.89 42.90 0.65
C VAL A 198 -14.98 42.56 1.82
N LEU A 199 -15.56 42.45 3.01
CA LEU A 199 -14.94 42.08 4.27
C LEU A 199 -15.68 40.86 4.84
N GLY A 200 -14.96 39.99 5.55
CA GLY A 200 -15.58 38.86 6.24
C GLY A 200 -14.89 38.53 7.57
N PRO A 201 -15.65 38.06 8.57
CA PRO A 201 -15.14 37.65 9.87
C PRO A 201 -14.50 36.25 9.84
N LYS A 202 -13.65 35.97 10.85
CA LYS A 202 -13.20 34.63 11.22
C LYS A 202 -14.42 33.81 11.68
N ILE A 203 -14.61 32.63 11.10
CA ILE A 203 -15.77 31.77 11.40
C ILE A 203 -15.33 30.66 12.34
N LEU A 204 -15.96 30.60 13.52
CA LEU A 204 -15.68 29.65 14.59
C LEU A 204 -16.87 28.68 14.79
N GLY A 205 -16.60 27.56 15.47
CA GLY A 205 -17.60 26.55 15.78
C GLY A 205 -18.76 27.07 16.64
N TRP A 206 -19.96 26.55 16.39
CA TRP A 206 -21.18 26.86 17.17
C TRP A 206 -21.11 26.37 18.62
N HIS A 207 -20.54 25.18 18.85
CA HIS A 207 -20.44 24.55 20.18
C HIS A 207 -19.05 24.76 20.78
N ASP A 208 -18.01 24.28 20.09
CA ASP A 208 -16.63 24.64 20.41
C ASP A 208 -16.32 26.01 19.81
N ARG A 209 -16.38 27.03 20.66
CA ARG A 209 -16.09 28.42 20.30
C ARG A 209 -14.64 28.69 19.92
N ARG A 210 -13.71 27.74 20.11
CA ARG A 210 -12.32 27.85 19.64
C ARG A 210 -12.06 27.08 18.35
N LEU A 211 -12.94 26.19 17.90
CA LEU A 211 -12.74 25.45 16.66
C LEU A 211 -12.81 26.41 15.45
N LEU A 212 -11.72 26.52 14.68
CA LEU A 212 -11.70 27.28 13.43
C LEU A 212 -12.47 26.52 12.34
N LEU A 213 -13.49 27.17 11.76
CA LEU A 213 -14.20 26.66 10.58
C LEU A 213 -13.69 27.35 9.31
N GLU A 214 -13.51 28.68 9.34
CA GLU A 214 -12.98 29.46 8.22
C GLU A 214 -12.13 30.64 8.69
N ALA A 215 -10.99 30.87 8.02
CA ALA A 215 -10.19 32.10 8.13
C ALA A 215 -9.89 32.67 6.73
N GLY A 216 -10.94 32.69 5.89
CA GLY A 216 -10.86 32.93 4.44
C GLY A 216 -11.09 31.65 3.64
N VAL A 217 -11.42 31.80 2.35
CA VAL A 217 -11.83 30.70 1.47
C VAL A 217 -11.14 30.79 0.10
N SER A 218 -10.69 29.64 -0.39
CA SER A 218 -10.21 29.44 -1.76
C SER A 218 -10.75 28.13 -2.36
N ILE A 219 -10.44 27.87 -3.63
CA ILE A 219 -10.91 26.69 -4.37
C ILE A 219 -9.78 25.96 -5.10
N SER A 220 -9.66 24.65 -4.83
CA SER A 220 -8.73 23.77 -5.53
C SER A 220 -9.02 23.72 -7.04
N ASN A 221 -8.05 23.28 -7.84
CA ASN A 221 -8.28 23.01 -9.26
C ASN A 221 -9.32 21.90 -9.46
N SER A 222 -9.39 20.92 -8.56
CA SER A 222 -10.41 19.86 -8.58
C SER A 222 -11.83 20.32 -8.19
N GLY A 223 -12.01 21.55 -7.69
CA GLY A 223 -13.31 22.07 -7.24
C GLY A 223 -13.68 21.62 -5.83
N ARG A 224 -12.76 21.79 -4.88
CA ARG A 224 -12.91 21.53 -3.43
C ARG A 224 -12.73 22.87 -2.69
N ARG A 225 -13.57 23.16 -1.67
CA ARG A 225 -13.30 24.28 -0.73
C ARG A 225 -11.96 24.06 -0.05
N LEU A 226 -11.24 25.15 0.21
CA LEU A 226 -10.04 25.17 1.01
C LEU A 226 -10.10 26.41 1.90
N THR A 227 -10.08 26.23 3.21
CA THR A 227 -10.11 27.31 4.21
C THR A 227 -8.72 27.72 4.69
N GLY A 228 -7.68 26.99 4.26
CA GLY A 228 -6.30 27.14 4.74
C GLY A 228 -5.98 26.35 6.01
N LEU A 229 -7.02 25.90 6.73
CA LEU A 229 -6.94 25.30 8.07
C LEU A 229 -6.60 23.80 8.07
N GLU A 230 -6.02 23.34 9.18
CA GLU A 230 -5.83 21.93 9.51
C GLU A 230 -7.09 21.29 10.16
N ARG A 231 -7.04 19.99 10.45
CA ARG A 231 -8.18 19.26 11.00
C ARG A 231 -8.34 19.53 12.50
N GLY A 232 -9.48 20.11 12.90
CA GLY A 232 -9.78 20.34 14.31
C GLY A 232 -8.89 21.44 14.90
N GLU A 233 -8.45 22.37 14.05
CA GLU A 233 -7.55 23.44 14.44
C GLU A 233 -8.27 24.41 15.39
N HIS A 234 -7.70 24.59 16.58
CA HIS A 234 -8.22 25.56 17.54
C HIS A 234 -7.56 26.93 17.32
N ASP A 235 -8.36 27.98 17.51
CA ASP A 235 -7.95 29.37 17.47
C ASP A 235 -7.02 29.70 18.66
N GLN A 236 -5.78 30.05 18.31
CA GLN A 236 -4.69 30.45 19.21
C GLN A 236 -4.03 31.74 18.69
N GLY A 237 -4.69 32.46 17.77
CA GLY A 237 -4.18 33.66 17.10
C GLY A 237 -3.24 33.38 15.92
N GLN A 238 -2.94 32.12 15.59
CA GLN A 238 -2.02 31.72 14.52
C GLN A 238 -2.45 32.12 13.10
N HIS A 239 -3.70 32.58 12.96
CA HIS A 239 -4.26 33.07 11.70
C HIS A 239 -4.60 34.56 11.70
N ASP A 240 -4.33 35.29 12.78
CA ASP A 240 -4.81 36.65 12.94
C ASP A 240 -4.09 37.67 12.06
N GLY A 241 -4.75 38.81 11.85
CA GLY A 241 -4.37 39.85 10.90
C GLY A 241 -5.25 39.89 9.65
N VAL A 242 -5.17 41.00 8.92
CA VAL A 242 -5.98 41.28 7.73
C VAL A 242 -5.25 40.79 6.49
N ARG A 243 -5.89 39.97 5.65
CA ARG A 243 -5.28 39.41 4.42
C ARG A 243 -6.25 39.30 3.25
N ASP A 244 -5.72 39.39 2.03
CA ASP A 244 -6.47 39.14 0.79
C ASP A 244 -6.85 37.67 0.66
N VAL A 245 -8.09 37.43 0.26
CA VAL A 245 -8.65 36.08 0.09
C VAL A 245 -9.49 36.01 -1.20
N LEU A 246 -9.64 34.81 -1.76
CA LEU A 246 -10.50 34.63 -2.94
C LEU A 246 -11.99 34.81 -2.59
N SER A 247 -12.38 34.41 -1.38
CA SER A 247 -13.74 34.57 -0.86
C SER A 247 -13.77 34.59 0.66
N VAL A 248 -14.86 35.15 1.19
CA VAL A 248 -15.29 35.02 2.59
C VAL A 248 -16.70 34.39 2.62
N SER A 249 -17.12 33.85 3.76
CA SER A 249 -18.45 33.23 3.90
C SER A 249 -19.58 34.25 3.85
N SER A 250 -20.70 33.89 3.21
CA SER A 250 -21.93 34.70 3.25
C SER A 250 -22.59 34.75 4.64
N ALA A 251 -22.15 33.91 5.58
CA ALA A 251 -22.61 33.86 6.98
C ALA A 251 -22.19 35.06 7.84
N GLY A 252 -21.35 35.97 7.33
CA GLY A 252 -20.97 37.20 8.03
C GLY A 252 -20.48 38.33 7.13
N MET A 253 -20.71 38.22 5.81
CA MET A 253 -20.08 39.07 4.79
C MET A 253 -20.55 40.52 4.90
N LEU A 254 -19.61 41.46 5.05
CA LEU A 254 -19.85 42.89 4.96
C LEU A 254 -19.40 43.38 3.57
N VAL A 255 -20.33 43.86 2.75
CA VAL A 255 -20.09 44.23 1.35
C VAL A 255 -20.59 45.64 1.05
N ARG A 256 -19.82 46.43 0.30
CA ARG A 256 -20.27 47.77 -0.10
C ARG A 256 -21.48 47.71 -1.00
N ARG A 257 -22.45 48.60 -0.76
CA ARG A 257 -23.69 48.69 -1.56
C ARG A 257 -23.40 48.94 -3.05
N GLU A 258 -22.39 49.75 -3.36
CA GLU A 258 -21.96 50.05 -4.73
C GLU A 258 -21.52 48.79 -5.50
N ILE A 259 -20.72 47.92 -4.86
CA ILE A 259 -20.22 46.68 -5.46
C ILE A 259 -21.32 45.61 -5.51
N TRP A 260 -22.18 45.53 -4.49
CA TRP A 260 -23.35 44.65 -4.52
C TRP A 260 -24.27 44.95 -5.72
N ASP A 261 -24.58 46.23 -5.93
CA ASP A 261 -25.46 46.67 -7.03
C ASP A 261 -24.76 46.53 -8.40
N LEU A 262 -23.48 46.89 -8.51
CA LEU A 262 -22.65 46.71 -9.73
C LEU A 262 -22.61 45.24 -10.18
N LEU A 263 -22.44 44.33 -9.23
CA LEU A 263 -22.37 42.88 -9.50
C LEU A 263 -23.75 42.23 -9.65
N GLY A 264 -24.84 42.94 -9.35
CA GLY A 264 -26.20 42.42 -9.31
C GLY A 264 -26.41 41.31 -8.27
N GLY A 265 -25.69 41.38 -7.14
CA GLY A 265 -25.64 40.35 -6.10
C GLY A 265 -25.11 38.98 -6.58
N PHE A 266 -25.52 37.91 -5.89
CA PHE A 266 -25.20 36.51 -6.19
C PHE A 266 -25.77 36.03 -7.55
N ASP A 267 -25.22 34.93 -8.09
CA ASP A 267 -25.70 34.32 -9.35
C ASP A 267 -26.96 33.44 -9.11
N PRO A 268 -28.12 33.70 -9.76
CA PRO A 268 -29.36 32.93 -9.55
C PRO A 268 -29.27 31.44 -9.91
N GLU A 269 -28.25 31.03 -10.65
CA GLU A 269 -27.97 29.63 -10.97
C GLU A 269 -27.29 28.90 -9.78
N LEU A 270 -26.77 29.62 -8.77
CA LEU A 270 -26.18 29.11 -7.53
C LEU A 270 -27.08 29.44 -6.33
N LYS A 271 -27.85 28.44 -5.87
CA LYS A 271 -28.96 28.67 -4.92
C LYS A 271 -28.68 28.42 -3.43
N LEU A 272 -27.59 27.72 -3.11
CA LEU A 272 -27.34 27.16 -1.75
C LEU A 272 -25.85 27.00 -1.39
N PHE A 273 -24.98 26.81 -2.38
CA PHE A 273 -23.54 26.65 -2.18
C PHE A 273 -22.77 27.37 -3.30
N ARG A 274 -21.58 27.87 -2.98
CA ARG A 274 -20.63 28.53 -3.92
C ARG A 274 -21.08 29.87 -4.48
N ASP A 275 -22.21 30.39 -4.04
CA ASP A 275 -22.62 31.77 -4.25
C ASP A 275 -21.65 32.74 -3.55
N ASP A 276 -21.21 32.40 -2.32
CA ASP A 276 -20.08 33.05 -1.62
C ASP A 276 -18.88 33.28 -2.56
N LEU A 277 -18.37 32.17 -3.10
CA LEU A 277 -17.18 32.11 -3.94
C LEU A 277 -17.37 32.75 -5.32
N ASP A 278 -18.53 32.59 -5.95
CA ASP A 278 -18.86 33.23 -7.22
C ASP A 278 -18.92 34.76 -7.10
N PHE A 279 -19.52 35.27 -6.02
CA PHE A 279 -19.65 36.71 -5.79
C PHE A 279 -18.29 37.36 -5.52
N CYS A 280 -17.49 36.80 -4.59
CA CYS A 280 -16.17 37.34 -4.29
C CYS A 280 -15.20 37.22 -5.49
N TRP A 281 -15.27 36.15 -6.28
CA TRP A 281 -14.47 36.03 -7.51
C TRP A 281 -14.93 37.05 -8.58
N ARG A 282 -16.23 37.32 -8.71
CA ARG A 282 -16.71 38.42 -9.57
C ARG A 282 -16.31 39.81 -9.05
N ALA A 283 -16.23 40.02 -7.74
CA ALA A 283 -15.72 41.26 -7.15
C ALA A 283 -14.24 41.47 -7.47
N GLN A 284 -13.38 40.48 -7.19
CA GLN A 284 -11.96 40.50 -7.56
C GLN A 284 -11.76 40.76 -9.07
N ARG A 285 -12.66 40.26 -9.92
CA ARG A 285 -12.64 40.51 -11.38
C ARG A 285 -13.21 41.86 -11.82
N ALA A 286 -13.90 42.58 -10.95
CA ALA A 286 -14.37 43.95 -11.16
C ALA A 286 -13.38 44.99 -10.59
N GLY A 287 -12.17 44.58 -10.17
CA GLY A 287 -11.19 45.42 -9.51
C GLY A 287 -11.46 45.67 -8.01
N ALA A 288 -12.43 44.97 -7.42
CA ALA A 288 -12.86 45.17 -6.03
C ALA A 288 -12.18 44.18 -5.07
N ARG A 289 -11.50 44.70 -4.05
CA ARG A 289 -10.68 43.92 -3.09
C ARG A 289 -11.53 43.18 -2.06
N VAL A 290 -11.18 41.91 -1.80
CA VAL A 290 -11.84 41.01 -0.83
C VAL A 290 -10.86 40.63 0.29
N LEU A 291 -11.16 41.02 1.51
CA LEU A 291 -10.33 40.82 2.71
C LEU A 291 -11.04 39.94 3.74
N ILE A 292 -10.27 39.14 4.48
CA ILE A 292 -10.70 38.58 5.77
C ILE A 292 -10.21 39.51 6.89
N ALA A 293 -11.06 39.76 7.88
CA ALA A 293 -10.79 40.53 9.10
C ALA A 293 -10.96 39.59 10.29
N THR A 294 -9.86 39.08 10.83
CA THR A 294 -9.91 37.97 11.81
C THR A 294 -10.40 38.36 13.19
N ASP A 295 -10.22 39.63 13.54
CA ASP A 295 -10.60 40.21 14.82
C ASP A 295 -12.13 40.31 14.93
N ALA A 296 -12.83 40.25 13.79
CA ALA A 296 -14.26 40.07 13.73
C ALA A 296 -14.60 38.57 13.75
N VAL A 297 -15.47 38.15 14.66
CA VAL A 297 -15.79 36.72 14.90
C VAL A 297 -17.28 36.43 14.72
N VAL A 298 -17.59 35.32 14.05
CA VAL A 298 -18.94 34.75 13.94
C VAL A 298 -18.91 33.26 14.27
N HIS A 299 -19.83 32.80 15.13
CA HIS A 299 -20.04 31.38 15.39
C HIS A 299 -21.06 30.80 14.39
N HIS A 300 -20.71 29.74 13.68
CA HIS A 300 -21.55 29.14 12.63
C HIS A 300 -21.83 27.65 12.84
N ARG A 301 -23.03 27.19 12.49
CA ARG A 301 -23.46 25.78 12.64
C ARG A 301 -23.26 24.93 11.38
N GLU A 302 -23.07 25.54 10.21
CA GLU A 302 -23.04 24.87 8.90
C GLU A 302 -24.25 23.93 8.66
N ALA A 303 -25.46 24.30 9.10
CA ALA A 303 -26.62 23.39 9.17
C ALA A 303 -27.02 22.77 7.82
N ALA A 304 -26.86 23.52 6.72
CA ALA A 304 -27.11 23.04 5.36
C ALA A 304 -25.98 22.14 4.81
N THR A 305 -24.73 22.35 5.24
CA THR A 305 -23.56 21.53 4.85
C THR A 305 -23.58 20.18 5.55
N HIS A 306 -23.84 20.18 6.87
CA HIS A 306 -23.98 18.95 7.66
C HIS A 306 -25.26 18.17 7.37
N GLY A 307 -26.26 18.80 6.75
CA GLY A 307 -27.54 18.17 6.41
C GLY A 307 -28.48 17.99 7.62
N SER A 308 -28.24 18.70 8.72
CA SER A 308 -29.18 18.82 9.85
C SER A 308 -30.40 19.67 9.49
N ARG A 309 -30.31 20.49 8.45
CA ARG A 309 -31.44 21.15 7.78
C ARG A 309 -31.75 20.45 6.45
N SER A 310 -32.97 19.93 6.31
CA SER A 310 -33.50 19.51 5.01
C SER A 310 -33.79 20.74 4.14
N SER A 311 -33.23 20.80 2.93
CA SER A 311 -33.47 21.95 2.02
C SER A 311 -34.38 21.58 0.86
N ASP A 312 -35.41 22.41 0.65
CA ASP A 312 -36.33 22.36 -0.49
C ASP A 312 -35.61 22.55 -1.85
N VAL A 313 -34.44 23.20 -1.80
CA VAL A 313 -33.57 23.49 -2.94
C VAL A 313 -32.71 22.28 -3.33
N ALA A 314 -32.29 21.45 -2.37
CA ALA A 314 -31.37 20.34 -2.60
C ALA A 314 -31.57 19.17 -1.61
N SER A 315 -32.25 18.12 -2.08
CA SER A 315 -32.42 16.85 -1.34
C SER A 315 -31.14 16.00 -1.21
N ARG A 316 -29.99 16.47 -1.72
CA ARG A 316 -28.67 15.83 -1.63
C ARG A 316 -27.56 16.89 -1.54
N PRO A 317 -27.18 17.35 -0.33
CA PRO A 317 -26.18 18.42 -0.15
C PRO A 317 -24.86 18.15 -0.89
N HIS A 318 -24.25 16.97 -0.72
CA HIS A 318 -23.03 16.56 -1.42
C HIS A 318 -23.10 16.70 -2.95
N ARG A 319 -24.26 16.40 -3.56
CA ARG A 319 -24.44 16.56 -5.02
C ARG A 319 -24.54 18.03 -5.40
N ALA A 320 -25.31 18.82 -4.67
CA ALA A 320 -25.52 20.24 -4.95
C ALA A 320 -24.22 21.04 -4.78
N GLU A 321 -23.47 20.79 -3.69
CA GLU A 321 -22.15 21.38 -3.45
C GLU A 321 -21.17 21.03 -4.58
N ARG A 322 -21.20 19.79 -5.09
CA ARG A 322 -20.34 19.37 -6.20
C ARG A 322 -20.74 19.98 -7.54
N VAL A 323 -22.03 20.05 -7.85
CA VAL A 323 -22.57 20.74 -9.05
C VAL A 323 -22.12 22.21 -9.03
N ALA A 324 -22.35 22.91 -7.93
CA ALA A 324 -21.96 24.31 -7.77
C ALA A 324 -20.44 24.51 -7.91
N SER A 325 -19.62 23.62 -7.35
CA SER A 325 -18.16 23.71 -7.44
C SER A 325 -17.60 23.46 -8.85
N VAL A 326 -18.25 22.60 -9.64
CA VAL A 326 -17.94 22.40 -11.06
C VAL A 326 -18.42 23.59 -11.90
N HIS A 327 -19.60 24.12 -11.58
CA HIS A 327 -20.20 25.28 -12.26
C HIS A 327 -19.35 26.54 -12.11
N VAL A 328 -18.95 26.92 -10.89
CA VAL A 328 -18.13 28.12 -10.63
C VAL A 328 -16.78 28.08 -11.35
N LEU A 329 -16.09 26.93 -11.34
CA LEU A 329 -14.82 26.77 -12.05
C LEU A 329 -14.96 26.89 -13.57
N LEU A 330 -16.06 26.41 -14.14
CA LEU A 330 -16.35 26.57 -15.56
C LEU A 330 -16.87 27.99 -15.88
N ALA A 331 -17.59 28.65 -14.98
CA ALA A 331 -18.09 30.01 -15.17
C ALA A 331 -16.95 31.03 -15.25
N HIS A 332 -15.90 30.85 -14.44
CA HIS A 332 -14.77 31.78 -14.35
C HIS A 332 -13.62 31.50 -15.32
N CYS A 333 -13.49 30.28 -15.88
CA CYS A 333 -12.41 29.96 -16.80
C CYS A 333 -12.61 30.57 -18.20
N ILE A 334 -11.50 30.96 -18.85
CA ILE A 334 -11.50 31.50 -20.22
C ILE A 334 -12.03 30.46 -21.23
N ALA A 335 -12.63 30.93 -22.33
CA ALA A 335 -13.33 30.06 -23.27
C ALA A 335 -12.46 28.92 -23.84
N ILE A 336 -11.20 29.21 -24.17
CA ILE A 336 -10.24 28.23 -24.70
C ILE A 336 -9.84 27.18 -23.65
N ALA A 337 -9.75 27.57 -22.36
CA ALA A 337 -9.47 26.65 -21.26
C ALA A 337 -10.67 25.79 -20.84
N ALA A 338 -11.88 26.13 -21.29
CA ALA A 338 -13.12 25.44 -20.90
C ALA A 338 -13.11 23.91 -21.13
N PRO A 339 -12.78 23.38 -22.34
CA PRO A 339 -12.71 21.93 -22.56
C PRO A 339 -11.66 21.26 -21.67
N PHE A 340 -10.48 21.85 -21.50
CA PHE A 340 -9.41 21.30 -20.66
C PHE A 340 -9.81 21.27 -19.17
N VAL A 341 -10.47 22.33 -18.67
CA VAL A 341 -11.01 22.36 -17.29
C VAL A 341 -12.13 21.33 -17.13
N ALA A 342 -13.03 21.18 -18.11
CA ALA A 342 -14.09 20.18 -18.08
C ALA A 342 -13.55 18.75 -18.08
N LEU A 343 -12.59 18.41 -18.95
CA LEU A 343 -11.93 17.11 -19.01
C LEU A 343 -11.18 16.80 -17.70
N ARG A 344 -10.47 17.77 -17.15
CA ARG A 344 -9.73 17.64 -15.88
C ARG A 344 -10.67 17.49 -14.68
N LEU A 345 -11.86 18.09 -14.71
CA LEU A 345 -12.90 17.88 -13.70
C LEU A 345 -13.60 16.54 -13.86
N LEU A 346 -13.86 16.08 -15.09
CA LEU A 346 -14.38 14.75 -15.39
C LEU A 346 -13.45 13.65 -14.86
N PHE A 347 -12.15 13.71 -15.19
CA PHE A 347 -11.17 12.76 -14.69
C PHE A 347 -11.01 12.83 -13.15
N GLY A 348 -10.96 14.04 -12.59
CA GLY A 348 -10.91 14.24 -11.13
C GLY A 348 -12.12 13.66 -10.39
N SER A 349 -13.32 13.81 -10.95
CA SER A 349 -14.56 13.23 -10.41
C SER A 349 -14.64 11.71 -10.63
N ALA A 350 -14.11 11.18 -11.74
CA ALA A 350 -14.01 9.72 -11.95
C ALA A 350 -13.08 9.08 -10.91
N MET A 351 -11.90 9.66 -10.67
CA MET A 351 -10.96 9.20 -9.63
C MET A 351 -11.56 9.30 -8.22
N ARG A 352 -12.29 10.39 -7.91
CA ARG A 352 -13.01 10.54 -6.64
C ARG A 352 -14.16 9.54 -6.49
N SER A 353 -14.90 9.26 -7.55
CA SER A 353 -15.96 8.24 -7.56
C SER A 353 -15.39 6.85 -7.34
N LEU A 354 -14.27 6.50 -7.99
CA LEU A 354 -13.53 5.25 -7.74
C LEU A 354 -13.06 5.15 -6.28
N ALA A 355 -12.53 6.23 -5.70
CA ALA A 355 -12.17 6.27 -4.28
C ALA A 355 -13.38 6.08 -3.34
N TYR A 356 -14.55 6.64 -3.69
CA TYR A 356 -15.80 6.40 -2.96
C TYR A 356 -16.30 4.94 -3.12
N LEU A 357 -16.20 4.34 -4.31
CA LEU A 357 -16.52 2.92 -4.54
C LEU A 357 -15.62 1.98 -3.70
N LEU A 358 -14.31 2.24 -3.67
CA LEU A 358 -13.35 1.52 -2.81
C LEU A 358 -13.66 1.72 -1.32
N GLY A 359 -14.14 2.91 -0.94
CA GLY A 359 -14.67 3.23 0.39
C GLY A 359 -16.09 2.71 0.68
N LYS A 360 -16.71 1.98 -0.27
CA LYS A 360 -18.08 1.41 -0.24
C LYS A 360 -19.22 2.44 -0.19
N ASP A 361 -18.93 3.69 -0.53
CA ASP A 361 -19.88 4.80 -0.57
C ASP A 361 -20.47 4.98 -1.97
N LEU A 362 -21.38 4.07 -2.34
CA LEU A 362 -22.14 4.11 -3.59
C LEU A 362 -22.97 5.40 -3.76
N GLY A 363 -23.32 6.06 -2.65
CA GLY A 363 -24.03 7.34 -2.65
C GLY A 363 -23.16 8.47 -3.18
N ALA A 364 -22.04 8.74 -2.50
CA ALA A 364 -21.09 9.76 -2.92
C ALA A 364 -20.46 9.44 -4.29
N ALA A 365 -20.16 8.17 -4.58
CA ALA A 365 -19.66 7.75 -5.89
C ALA A 365 -20.60 8.14 -7.05
N ARG A 366 -21.91 7.88 -6.89
CA ARG A 366 -22.94 8.28 -7.85
C ARG A 366 -23.07 9.80 -7.93
N ASP A 367 -23.13 10.48 -6.79
CA ASP A 367 -23.39 11.92 -6.75
C ASP A 367 -22.22 12.76 -7.31
N GLU A 368 -20.97 12.30 -7.14
CA GLU A 368 -19.76 12.87 -7.74
C GLU A 368 -19.79 12.80 -9.29
N ILE A 369 -20.22 11.67 -9.86
CA ILE A 369 -20.37 11.50 -11.33
C ILE A 369 -21.56 12.31 -11.85
N VAL A 370 -22.72 12.17 -11.21
CA VAL A 370 -23.96 12.84 -11.63
C VAL A 370 -23.79 14.37 -11.60
N ALA A 371 -23.02 14.91 -10.66
CA ALA A 371 -22.75 16.35 -10.61
C ALA A 371 -22.05 16.90 -11.87
N VAL A 372 -21.06 16.19 -12.42
CA VAL A 372 -20.37 16.61 -13.67
C VAL A 372 -21.32 16.55 -14.85
N PHE A 373 -22.07 15.46 -14.99
CA PHE A 373 -23.06 15.31 -16.06
C PHE A 373 -24.19 16.35 -15.97
N LEU A 374 -24.67 16.70 -14.77
CA LEU A 374 -25.68 17.73 -14.61
C LEU A 374 -25.22 19.09 -15.14
N VAL A 375 -23.98 19.52 -14.87
CA VAL A 375 -23.44 20.77 -15.43
C VAL A 375 -23.26 20.66 -16.94
N ALA A 376 -22.77 19.51 -17.45
CA ALA A 376 -22.58 19.28 -18.88
C ALA A 376 -23.91 19.33 -19.68
N PHE A 377 -25.00 18.80 -19.12
CA PHE A 377 -26.33 18.81 -19.76
C PHE A 377 -27.09 20.14 -19.63
N HIS A 378 -26.62 21.10 -18.83
CA HIS A 378 -27.24 22.43 -18.66
C HIS A 378 -26.36 23.60 -19.16
N PRO A 379 -25.82 23.56 -20.40
CA PRO A 379 -24.86 24.57 -20.88
C PRO A 379 -25.45 25.99 -20.95
N TRP A 380 -26.77 26.13 -21.00
CA TRP A 380 -27.45 27.44 -20.98
C TRP A 380 -27.36 28.15 -19.63
N SER A 381 -27.36 27.41 -18.52
CA SER A 381 -27.13 27.93 -17.16
C SER A 381 -25.72 28.51 -17.08
N LEU A 382 -24.71 27.67 -17.40
CA LEU A 382 -23.30 28.08 -17.47
C LEU A 382 -23.07 29.27 -18.42
N ARG A 383 -23.80 29.37 -19.54
CA ARG A 383 -23.73 30.49 -20.48
C ARG A 383 -24.32 31.80 -19.91
N ARG A 384 -25.27 31.74 -18.96
CA ARG A 384 -25.78 32.92 -18.23
C ARG A 384 -24.77 33.40 -17.20
N SER A 385 -24.23 32.52 -16.36
CA SER A 385 -23.18 32.85 -15.40
C SER A 385 -21.96 33.46 -16.10
N ARG A 386 -21.48 32.84 -17.21
CA ARG A 386 -20.40 33.41 -18.05
C ARG A 386 -20.73 34.79 -18.63
N LYS A 387 -21.99 35.07 -18.98
CA LYS A 387 -22.43 36.40 -19.41
C LYS A 387 -22.38 37.40 -18.26
N ARG A 388 -22.84 37.05 -17.06
CA ARG A 388 -22.73 37.90 -15.86
C ARG A 388 -21.27 38.22 -15.54
N VAL A 389 -20.42 37.18 -15.43
CA VAL A 389 -18.98 37.32 -15.18
C VAL A 389 -18.30 38.20 -16.24
N LYS A 390 -18.66 38.09 -17.53
CA LYS A 390 -18.09 38.98 -18.57
C LYS A 390 -18.64 40.40 -18.52
N ALA A 391 -19.88 40.62 -18.05
CA ALA A 391 -20.50 41.94 -18.03
C ALA A 391 -19.88 42.89 -16.98
N THR A 392 -19.30 42.34 -15.90
CA THR A 392 -18.71 43.13 -14.80
C THR A 392 -17.19 42.97 -14.67
N ALA A 393 -16.55 42.19 -15.54
CA ALA A 393 -15.10 41.96 -15.44
C ALA A 393 -14.29 43.04 -16.17
N THR A 394 -13.65 43.90 -15.39
CA THR A 394 -12.57 44.80 -15.82
C THR A 394 -11.22 44.05 -15.83
N GLU A 395 -10.97 43.24 -14.81
CA GLU A 395 -9.70 42.54 -14.59
C GLU A 395 -9.61 41.18 -15.31
N PRO A 396 -8.40 40.77 -15.74
CA PRO A 396 -8.19 39.49 -16.39
C PRO A 396 -8.40 38.34 -15.39
N ALA A 397 -8.80 37.17 -15.90
CA ALA A 397 -9.07 35.99 -15.07
C ALA A 397 -7.82 35.45 -14.32
N SER A 398 -6.63 35.98 -14.63
CA SER A 398 -5.37 35.74 -13.94
C SER A 398 -5.23 36.47 -12.59
N ILE A 399 -6.00 37.53 -12.32
CA ILE A 399 -5.83 38.36 -11.11
C ILE A 399 -5.88 37.51 -9.83
N VAL A 400 -6.85 36.60 -9.74
CA VAL A 400 -7.03 35.66 -8.61
C VAL A 400 -6.03 34.50 -8.56
N ARG A 401 -5.05 34.40 -9.48
CA ARG A 401 -4.17 33.23 -9.58
C ARG A 401 -3.33 33.04 -8.32
N HIS A 402 -2.92 34.12 -7.66
CA HIS A 402 -2.16 34.09 -6.41
C HIS A 402 -3.03 33.71 -5.20
N LEU A 403 -4.31 34.08 -5.20
CA LEU A 403 -5.32 33.70 -4.19
C LEU A 403 -5.78 32.23 -4.29
N ARG A 404 -5.16 31.43 -5.17
CA ARG A 404 -5.48 30.02 -5.40
C ARG A 404 -4.24 29.15 -5.20
N PRO A 405 -4.37 27.99 -4.54
CA PRO A 405 -3.23 27.15 -4.20
C PRO A 405 -2.52 26.64 -5.44
N GLN A 406 -1.19 26.54 -5.36
CA GLN A 406 -0.35 25.95 -6.40
C GLN A 406 -0.70 24.47 -6.64
N LEU A 407 -0.35 23.95 -7.83
CA LEU A 407 -0.67 22.55 -8.18
C LEU A 407 0.14 21.54 -7.35
N ALA A 408 1.41 21.82 -7.07
CA ALA A 408 2.29 20.95 -6.30
C ALA A 408 1.75 20.67 -4.88
N TRP A 409 1.29 21.71 -4.17
CA TRP A 409 0.66 21.57 -2.86
C TRP A 409 -0.61 20.70 -2.90
N GLN A 410 -1.44 20.87 -3.94
CA GLN A 410 -2.64 20.04 -4.14
C GLN A 410 -2.31 18.57 -4.43
N MET A 411 -1.24 18.31 -5.20
CA MET A 411 -0.74 16.95 -5.45
C MET A 411 -0.16 16.34 -4.18
N ARG A 412 0.61 17.10 -3.39
CA ARG A 412 1.15 16.67 -2.10
C ARG A 412 0.05 16.24 -1.13
N GLN A 413 -0.98 17.07 -0.92
CA GLN A 413 -2.13 16.65 -0.10
C GLN A 413 -2.88 15.43 -0.65
N GLY A 414 -2.91 15.24 -1.98
CA GLY A 414 -3.44 14.04 -2.60
C GLY A 414 -2.62 12.79 -2.26
N LEU A 415 -1.29 12.89 -2.35
CA LEU A 415 -0.35 11.83 -2.01
C LEU A 415 -0.35 11.52 -0.50
N GLU A 416 -0.41 12.53 0.37
CA GLU A 416 -0.50 12.35 1.83
C GLU A 416 -1.80 11.64 2.25
N ALA A 417 -2.93 11.99 1.62
CA ALA A 417 -4.19 11.26 1.83
C ALA A 417 -4.09 9.79 1.36
N ILE A 418 -3.50 9.53 0.19
CA ILE A 418 -3.30 8.17 -0.34
C ILE A 418 -2.34 7.36 0.55
N ALA A 419 -1.24 7.98 1.01
CA ALA A 419 -0.29 7.36 1.93
C ALA A 419 -0.94 6.98 3.27
N GLY A 420 -1.88 7.78 3.77
CA GLY A 420 -2.71 7.43 4.93
C GLY A 420 -3.46 6.10 4.73
N ILE A 421 -4.17 5.97 3.61
CA ILE A 421 -4.90 4.74 3.25
C ILE A 421 -3.97 3.51 3.28
N VAL A 422 -2.80 3.61 2.65
CA VAL A 422 -1.81 2.53 2.53
C VAL A 422 -1.19 2.19 3.89
N THR A 423 -0.85 3.18 4.71
CA THR A 423 -0.29 3.01 6.06
C THR A 423 -1.32 2.60 7.12
N THR A 424 -2.55 2.29 6.70
CA THR A 424 -3.70 1.87 7.53
C THR A 424 -4.31 2.93 8.45
N SER A 425 -3.80 4.16 8.42
CA SER A 425 -4.40 5.34 9.04
C SER A 425 -5.58 5.85 8.19
N GLY A 426 -6.82 5.73 8.68
CA GLY A 426 -8.06 5.72 7.88
C GLY A 426 -8.49 7.01 7.14
N ALA A 427 -7.62 7.63 6.35
CA ALA A 427 -7.82 8.90 5.64
C ALA A 427 -8.62 8.78 4.33
N LEU A 428 -9.87 8.29 4.39
CA LEU A 428 -10.86 8.38 3.29
C LEU A 428 -12.16 9.11 3.68
N THR A 429 -12.21 9.69 4.88
CA THR A 429 -13.31 10.53 5.37
C THR A 429 -13.06 12.00 5.02
N GLY A 430 -13.32 12.38 3.77
CA GLY A 430 -13.56 13.79 3.44
C GLY A 430 -14.73 14.33 4.27
N GLN A 431 -14.56 15.53 4.82
CA GLN A 431 -15.30 16.13 5.95
C GLN A 431 -15.28 15.28 7.25
N PRO A 432 -14.44 15.66 8.23
CA PRO A 432 -14.35 14.98 9.51
C PRO A 432 -14.81 15.86 10.69
N THR A 433 -15.92 15.48 11.33
CA THR A 433 -16.32 16.00 12.65
C THR A 433 -15.48 15.39 13.78
N SER A 434 -15.88 15.70 15.03
CA SER A 434 -15.29 15.28 16.32
C SER A 434 -14.64 13.89 16.33
N ALA A 435 -13.48 13.80 16.98
CA ALA A 435 -12.72 12.57 17.18
C ALA A 435 -12.76 12.07 18.65
N LEU A 436 -13.82 12.38 19.40
CA LEU A 436 -14.05 11.83 20.73
C LEU A 436 -14.77 10.45 20.69
N ASP A 437 -14.05 9.40 20.28
CA ASP A 437 -14.30 8.05 20.80
C ASP A 437 -13.02 7.21 20.88
N SER A 438 -12.98 6.36 21.89
CA SER A 438 -11.86 5.62 22.44
C SER A 438 -11.27 4.55 21.51
N GLY A 439 -9.96 4.65 21.26
CA GLY A 439 -9.13 3.62 20.64
C GLY A 439 -7.72 3.63 21.26
N PRO A 440 -7.24 2.55 21.90
CA PRO A 440 -6.10 2.66 22.80
C PRO A 440 -4.72 2.62 22.11
N ILE A 441 -3.78 3.33 22.73
CA ILE A 441 -2.34 3.45 22.46
C ILE A 441 -2.02 4.39 21.29
N ASP A 442 -1.90 5.66 21.66
CA ASP A 442 -1.40 6.74 20.81
C ASP A 442 0.12 6.94 21.02
N ASP A 443 0.90 6.11 20.32
CA ASP A 443 2.36 6.27 20.17
C ASP A 443 2.71 7.40 19.18
N ASP A 444 1.75 7.90 18.38
CA ASP A 444 2.03 8.79 17.23
C ASP A 444 1.86 10.28 17.59
N ALA A 445 0.87 10.66 18.44
CA ALA A 445 0.69 12.04 18.90
C ALA A 445 1.86 12.56 19.73
N ALA A 446 2.53 11.68 20.49
CA ALA A 446 3.74 12.03 21.26
C ALA A 446 4.93 12.47 20.38
N PHE A 447 4.86 12.29 19.06
CA PHE A 447 5.81 12.78 18.06
C PHE A 447 5.21 13.79 17.06
N LEU A 448 3.96 14.24 17.28
CA LEU A 448 3.32 15.31 16.51
C LEU A 448 3.41 16.68 17.19
N SER A 449 3.82 16.74 18.47
CA SER A 449 4.06 17.97 19.22
C SER A 449 5.33 18.73 18.82
N ASP A 450 6.36 18.04 18.31
CA ASP A 450 7.62 18.66 17.87
C ASP A 450 7.49 19.22 16.44
N GLN A 451 6.97 20.45 16.34
CA GLN A 451 6.56 21.04 15.06
C GLN A 451 7.70 21.33 14.06
N GLY A 452 8.96 21.43 14.49
CA GLY A 452 10.06 21.90 13.64
C GLY A 452 10.67 20.88 12.66
N ALA A 453 10.53 19.59 12.89
CA ALA A 453 11.25 18.58 12.10
C ALA A 453 10.59 18.27 10.73
N GLY A 454 11.36 18.46 9.64
CA GLY A 454 10.93 18.12 8.27
C GLY A 454 10.54 16.64 8.08
N LEU A 455 9.59 16.36 7.19
CA LEU A 455 8.95 15.05 7.02
C LEU A 455 9.94 13.90 6.75
N ILE A 456 11.02 14.17 6.02
CA ILE A 456 12.10 13.19 5.76
C ILE A 456 12.82 12.82 7.07
N ARG A 457 13.23 13.81 7.88
CA ARG A 457 13.84 13.60 9.21
C ARG A 457 12.88 12.83 10.15
N ARG A 458 11.59 13.20 10.16
CA ARG A 458 10.53 12.49 10.93
C ARG A 458 10.26 11.06 10.43
N LEU A 459 10.63 10.70 9.20
CA LEU A 459 10.49 9.34 8.67
C LEU A 459 11.73 8.49 8.93
N ILE A 460 12.93 9.06 8.77
CA ILE A 460 14.22 8.38 9.01
C ILE A 460 14.40 8.04 10.48
N LEU A 461 14.05 8.94 11.41
CA LEU A 461 14.27 8.76 12.86
C LEU A 461 13.26 7.83 13.56
N ARG A 462 12.33 7.18 12.84
CA ARG A 462 11.37 6.26 13.48
C ARG A 462 12.10 4.96 13.88
N PRO A 463 11.94 4.46 15.12
CA PRO A 463 12.61 3.22 15.56
C PRO A 463 12.36 2.00 14.66
N ALA A 464 11.21 1.95 13.97
CA ALA A 464 10.89 0.91 12.99
C ALA A 464 11.62 1.05 11.65
N THR A 465 11.89 2.28 11.18
CA THR A 465 12.66 2.51 9.94
C THR A 465 14.15 2.40 10.20
N VAL A 466 14.65 2.86 11.35
CA VAL A 466 16.04 2.59 11.80
C VAL A 466 16.29 1.08 11.92
N LEU A 467 15.37 0.32 12.53
CA LEU A 467 15.44 -1.15 12.58
C LEU A 467 15.51 -1.78 11.18
N ALA A 468 14.62 -1.38 10.27
CA ALA A 468 14.58 -1.92 8.91
C ALA A 468 15.82 -1.51 8.09
N ALA A 469 16.35 -0.30 8.28
CA ALA A 469 17.57 0.16 7.63
C ALA A 469 18.81 -0.58 8.15
N ALA A 470 18.93 -0.78 9.47
CA ALA A 470 20.05 -1.52 10.07
C ALA A 470 20.05 -3.00 9.66
N LEU A 471 18.89 -3.67 9.69
CA LEU A 471 18.76 -5.05 9.19
C LEU A 471 18.94 -5.14 7.66
N GLY A 472 18.54 -4.11 6.90
CA GLY A 472 18.75 -4.03 5.46
C GLY A 472 20.21 -3.85 5.08
N LEU A 473 20.94 -2.98 5.78
CA LEU A 473 22.38 -2.80 5.64
C LEU A 473 23.13 -4.10 6.02
N PHE A 474 22.74 -4.75 7.12
CA PHE A 474 23.31 -6.04 7.51
C PHE A 474 23.09 -7.11 6.43
N ALA A 475 21.86 -7.26 5.92
CA ALA A 475 21.56 -8.22 4.85
C ALA A 475 22.31 -7.91 3.54
N LEU A 476 22.45 -6.62 3.19
CA LEU A 476 23.19 -6.16 2.02
C LEU A 476 24.70 -6.43 2.13
N VAL A 477 25.29 -6.32 3.33
CA VAL A 477 26.70 -6.68 3.59
C VAL A 477 26.89 -8.19 3.63
N ALA A 478 26.06 -8.93 4.38
CA ALA A 478 26.18 -10.38 4.51
C ALA A 478 25.94 -11.13 3.18
N LEU A 479 25.04 -10.61 2.33
CA LEU A 479 24.74 -11.17 1.01
C LEU A 479 25.47 -10.45 -0.13
N TRP A 480 26.47 -9.60 0.14
CA TRP A 480 27.11 -8.72 -0.85
C TRP A 480 27.54 -9.43 -2.14
N GLY A 481 28.14 -10.62 -2.00
CA GLY A 481 28.57 -11.46 -3.13
C GLY A 481 27.46 -12.01 -4.03
N LEU A 482 26.18 -11.88 -3.65
CA LEU A 482 25.02 -12.23 -4.48
C LEU A 482 24.50 -11.04 -5.30
N TRP A 483 24.92 -9.81 -5.02
CA TRP A 483 24.44 -8.59 -5.69
C TRP A 483 25.21 -8.27 -6.97
N TRP A 484 26.52 -8.51 -6.97
CA TRP A 484 27.42 -8.16 -8.06
C TRP A 484 27.58 -9.32 -9.06
N GLY A 485 27.91 -9.02 -10.32
CA GLY A 485 28.04 -10.01 -11.40
C GLY A 485 26.74 -10.31 -12.16
N ASP A 486 26.86 -11.08 -13.25
CA ASP A 486 25.80 -11.32 -14.23
C ASP A 486 24.92 -12.54 -13.94
N GLY A 487 23.75 -12.57 -14.57
CA GLY A 487 22.77 -13.66 -14.44
C GLY A 487 21.79 -13.46 -13.28
N VAL A 488 21.08 -14.55 -12.93
CA VAL A 488 20.02 -14.57 -11.91
C VAL A 488 20.46 -15.34 -10.68
N LEU A 489 19.79 -15.08 -9.55
CA LEU A 489 19.95 -15.88 -8.34
C LEU A 489 19.33 -17.26 -8.54
N GLN A 490 20.13 -18.29 -8.28
CA GLN A 490 19.73 -19.69 -8.25
C GLN A 490 20.68 -20.49 -7.35
N GLY A 491 20.21 -21.62 -6.82
CA GLY A 491 20.99 -22.46 -5.91
C GLY A 491 20.16 -23.03 -4.76
N GLY A 492 20.58 -24.18 -4.25
CA GLY A 492 19.81 -24.98 -3.32
C GLY A 492 18.39 -25.27 -3.81
N ALA A 493 17.38 -24.83 -3.04
CA ALA A 493 15.97 -24.97 -3.41
C ALA A 493 15.51 -23.99 -4.51
N LEU A 494 16.27 -22.93 -4.80
CA LEU A 494 15.88 -21.85 -5.71
C LEU A 494 16.24 -22.16 -7.17
N LEU A 495 15.21 -22.41 -7.99
CA LEU A 495 15.32 -22.41 -9.46
C LEU A 495 15.44 -20.98 -10.01
N PRO A 496 16.09 -20.79 -11.17
CA PRO A 496 16.28 -19.48 -11.76
C PRO A 496 14.94 -18.80 -12.04
N SER A 497 14.82 -17.56 -11.57
CA SER A 497 13.63 -16.75 -11.79
C SER A 497 13.49 -16.38 -13.28
N PRO A 498 12.25 -16.38 -13.84
CA PRO A 498 12.02 -15.98 -15.22
C PRO A 498 12.33 -14.50 -15.49
N GLY A 499 12.29 -14.10 -16.77
CA GLY A 499 12.65 -12.75 -17.19
C GLY A 499 11.59 -11.73 -16.79
N SER A 500 10.33 -12.01 -17.12
CA SER A 500 9.22 -11.08 -16.96
C SER A 500 8.13 -11.53 -15.99
N ALA A 501 7.29 -10.58 -15.57
CA ALA A 501 6.08 -10.83 -14.80
C ALA A 501 4.99 -11.55 -15.62
N ALA A 502 4.99 -11.44 -16.96
CA ALA A 502 4.11 -12.21 -17.81
C ALA A 502 4.46 -13.70 -17.69
N ASP A 503 5.73 -14.08 -17.77
CA ASP A 503 6.22 -15.45 -17.60
C ASP A 503 5.68 -16.13 -16.31
N LEU A 504 5.54 -15.36 -15.22
CA LEU A 504 4.96 -15.83 -13.94
C LEU A 504 3.43 -15.99 -14.00
N TRP A 505 2.75 -15.11 -14.71
CA TRP A 505 1.30 -15.19 -14.93
C TRP A 505 0.94 -16.32 -15.89
N ASP A 506 1.67 -16.46 -16.99
CA ASP A 506 1.41 -17.43 -18.05
C ASP A 506 1.59 -18.84 -17.50
N ARG A 507 2.71 -19.12 -16.81
CA ARG A 507 2.93 -20.37 -16.06
C ARG A 507 1.82 -20.67 -15.05
N TYR A 508 1.37 -19.68 -14.28
CA TYR A 508 0.23 -19.88 -13.38
C TYR A 508 -1.10 -20.11 -14.12
N SER A 509 -1.30 -19.51 -15.29
CA SER A 509 -2.57 -19.58 -16.03
C SER A 509 -2.72 -20.85 -16.86
N GLN A 510 -1.60 -21.46 -17.28
CA GLN A 510 -1.51 -22.71 -18.02
C GLN A 510 -2.27 -23.87 -17.35
N ALA A 511 -2.71 -24.82 -18.18
CA ALA A 511 -3.43 -26.03 -17.77
C ALA A 511 -2.61 -27.33 -17.99
N TRP A 512 -1.52 -27.22 -18.74
CA TRP A 512 -0.50 -28.24 -18.98
C TRP A 512 0.86 -27.52 -18.99
N HIS A 513 1.90 -28.16 -18.46
CA HIS A 513 3.22 -27.59 -18.28
C HIS A 513 4.29 -28.49 -18.93
N ASP A 514 5.20 -27.90 -19.72
CA ASP A 514 6.29 -28.63 -20.37
C ASP A 514 7.46 -28.90 -19.41
N VAL A 515 7.21 -29.64 -18.33
CA VAL A 515 8.23 -30.09 -17.38
C VAL A 515 8.53 -31.56 -17.61
N GLY A 516 9.75 -31.85 -18.08
CA GLY A 516 10.19 -33.20 -18.46
C GLY A 516 9.29 -33.81 -19.56
N PRO A 517 8.67 -34.99 -19.34
CA PRO A 517 7.72 -35.59 -20.28
C PRO A 517 6.37 -34.84 -20.38
N GLY A 518 6.13 -33.81 -19.58
CA GLY A 518 4.88 -33.04 -19.52
C GLY A 518 4.06 -33.34 -18.26
N SER A 519 3.25 -32.38 -17.82
CA SER A 519 2.47 -32.49 -16.58
C SER A 519 1.17 -31.67 -16.61
N THR A 520 0.14 -32.16 -15.92
CA THR A 520 -1.14 -31.48 -15.68
C THR A 520 -1.36 -31.09 -14.20
N VAL A 521 -0.33 -31.23 -13.35
CA VAL A 521 -0.34 -30.81 -11.94
C VAL A 521 -0.59 -29.30 -11.86
N PRO A 522 -1.57 -28.81 -11.08
CA PRO A 522 -1.90 -27.38 -11.04
C PRO A 522 -0.78 -26.49 -10.49
N SER A 523 -0.27 -25.56 -11.31
CA SER A 523 0.75 -24.58 -10.90
C SER A 523 0.51 -23.93 -9.53
N ALA A 524 1.58 -23.92 -8.73
CA ALA A 524 1.57 -23.54 -7.33
C ALA A 524 1.37 -22.01 -7.12
N PRO A 525 0.54 -21.61 -6.14
CA PRO A 525 0.06 -20.23 -6.04
C PRO A 525 1.06 -19.21 -5.47
N TYR A 526 2.24 -19.60 -4.99
CA TYR A 526 3.26 -18.64 -4.53
C TYR A 526 3.75 -17.71 -5.66
N LEU A 527 3.71 -18.17 -6.93
CA LEU A 527 3.99 -17.34 -8.11
C LEU A 527 3.08 -16.09 -8.14
N MET A 528 1.82 -16.22 -7.72
CA MET A 528 0.85 -15.11 -7.62
C MET A 528 1.03 -14.24 -6.36
N VAL A 529 1.88 -14.66 -5.42
CA VAL A 529 2.33 -13.81 -4.29
C VAL A 529 3.58 -13.01 -4.69
N ILE A 530 4.42 -13.53 -5.60
CA ILE A 530 5.58 -12.82 -6.18
C ILE A 530 5.15 -11.85 -7.29
N TYR A 531 4.19 -12.23 -8.13
CA TYR A 531 3.73 -11.46 -9.31
C TYR A 531 3.44 -9.95 -9.02
N PRO A 532 2.73 -9.56 -7.94
CA PRO A 532 2.51 -8.14 -7.64
C PRO A 532 3.79 -7.35 -7.38
N LEU A 533 4.84 -7.98 -6.83
CA LEU A 533 6.15 -7.37 -6.63
C LEU A 533 6.91 -7.23 -7.96
N ALA A 534 6.79 -8.22 -8.85
CA ALA A 534 7.34 -8.15 -10.21
C ALA A 534 6.68 -7.04 -11.04
N VAL A 535 5.35 -6.89 -10.97
CA VAL A 535 4.62 -5.80 -11.62
C VAL A 535 5.04 -4.43 -11.06
N LEU A 536 5.20 -4.30 -9.74
CA LEU A 536 5.70 -3.07 -9.10
C LEU A 536 7.14 -2.72 -9.55
N LEU A 537 7.99 -3.73 -9.78
CA LEU A 537 9.37 -3.59 -10.26
C LEU A 537 9.45 -3.59 -11.79
N LEU A 538 8.54 -2.86 -12.45
CA LEU A 538 8.48 -2.64 -13.90
C LEU A 538 8.44 -3.94 -14.72
N GLY A 539 7.79 -4.98 -14.18
CA GLY A 539 7.63 -6.28 -14.83
C GLY A 539 8.84 -7.21 -14.72
N LYS A 540 9.87 -6.91 -13.93
CA LYS A 540 11.09 -7.74 -13.83
C LYS A 540 10.97 -8.81 -12.73
N ALA A 541 10.74 -10.06 -13.12
CA ALA A 541 10.53 -11.17 -12.18
C ALA A 541 11.80 -11.54 -11.39
N TRP A 542 12.95 -11.65 -12.05
CA TRP A 542 14.24 -11.89 -11.38
C TRP A 542 14.59 -10.84 -10.32
N LEU A 543 14.25 -9.58 -10.60
CA LEU A 543 14.50 -8.47 -9.68
C LEU A 543 13.56 -8.56 -8.46
N ALA A 544 12.32 -8.98 -8.65
CA ALA A 544 11.39 -9.24 -7.56
C ALA A 544 11.86 -10.35 -6.62
N VAL A 545 12.37 -11.47 -7.15
CA VAL A 545 12.96 -12.54 -6.33
C VAL A 545 14.19 -12.04 -5.58
N SER A 546 15.08 -11.29 -6.24
CA SER A 546 16.26 -10.71 -5.60
C SER A 546 15.89 -9.77 -4.45
N VAL A 547 15.03 -8.78 -4.72
CA VAL A 547 14.58 -7.79 -3.72
C VAL A 547 13.80 -8.45 -2.57
N LEU A 548 13.02 -9.49 -2.86
CA LEU A 548 12.31 -10.28 -1.85
C LEU A 548 13.27 -10.97 -0.88
N LEU A 549 14.33 -11.62 -1.39
CA LEU A 549 15.34 -12.29 -0.57
C LEU A 549 16.16 -11.27 0.26
N LEU A 550 16.57 -10.14 -0.34
CA LEU A 550 17.29 -9.07 0.37
C LEU A 550 16.49 -8.51 1.55
N LEU A 551 15.25 -8.13 1.26
CA LEU A 551 14.41 -7.43 2.22
C LEU A 551 13.66 -8.38 3.17
N ALA A 552 13.86 -9.70 3.04
CA ALA A 552 13.24 -10.69 3.91
C ALA A 552 13.57 -10.45 5.39
N MET A 553 14.86 -10.33 5.74
CA MET A 553 15.28 -10.04 7.12
C MET A 553 14.71 -8.72 7.67
N PRO A 554 14.91 -7.54 7.03
CA PRO A 554 14.38 -6.28 7.55
C PRO A 554 12.85 -6.24 7.58
N ILE A 555 12.14 -6.78 6.58
CA ILE A 555 10.67 -6.81 6.57
C ILE A 555 10.15 -7.77 7.65
N ALA A 556 10.78 -8.94 7.88
CA ALA A 556 10.39 -9.86 8.95
C ALA A 556 10.59 -9.24 10.35
N GLY A 557 11.71 -8.57 10.61
CA GLY A 557 11.96 -7.86 11.86
C GLY A 557 10.98 -6.69 12.08
N TRP A 558 10.71 -5.93 11.02
CA TRP A 558 9.69 -4.87 10.99
C TRP A 558 8.28 -5.42 11.24
N ALA A 559 7.93 -6.58 10.68
CA ALA A 559 6.65 -7.26 10.88
C ALA A 559 6.44 -7.67 12.35
N VAL A 560 7.50 -8.11 13.05
CA VAL A 560 7.44 -8.39 14.49
C VAL A 560 7.31 -7.11 15.31
N TYR A 561 8.06 -6.05 15.00
CA TYR A 561 7.89 -4.74 15.64
C TYR A 561 6.44 -4.24 15.56
N PHE A 562 5.83 -4.30 14.36
CA PHE A 562 4.43 -3.94 14.15
C PHE A 562 3.43 -4.92 14.79
N THR A 563 3.83 -6.18 14.99
CA THR A 563 3.03 -7.20 15.67
C THR A 563 2.99 -7.04 17.19
N LEU A 564 4.07 -6.54 17.79
CA LEU A 564 4.13 -6.18 19.22
C LEU A 564 3.61 -4.76 19.50
N ARG A 565 3.56 -3.86 18.50
CA ARG A 565 2.97 -2.51 18.64
C ARG A 565 1.52 -2.60 19.13
N GLY A 566 1.21 -1.82 20.17
CA GLY A 566 -0.09 -1.84 20.86
C GLY A 566 -0.26 -2.98 21.88
N VAL A 567 0.84 -3.65 22.29
CA VAL A 567 0.82 -4.74 23.28
C VAL A 567 2.04 -4.69 24.20
N VAL A 568 3.24 -4.55 23.64
CA VAL A 568 4.48 -4.26 24.38
C VAL A 568 4.68 -2.75 24.36
N THR A 569 4.81 -2.14 25.54
CA THR A 569 5.01 -0.69 25.68
C THR A 569 6.43 -0.26 25.30
N SER A 570 7.46 -0.98 25.78
CA SER A 570 8.86 -0.63 25.54
C SER A 570 9.27 -0.74 24.07
N THR A 571 9.67 0.37 23.47
CA THR A 571 10.21 0.42 22.10
C THR A 571 11.48 -0.40 21.95
N ALA A 572 12.38 -0.39 22.95
CA ALA A 572 13.60 -1.19 22.92
C ALA A 572 13.32 -2.70 22.86
N ILE A 573 12.28 -3.18 23.57
CA ILE A 573 11.86 -4.59 23.53
C ILE A 573 11.21 -4.92 22.18
N ARG A 574 10.44 -4.00 21.60
CA ARG A 574 9.90 -4.13 20.24
C ARG A 574 11.00 -4.23 19.17
N VAL A 575 12.08 -3.45 19.31
CA VAL A 575 13.26 -3.49 18.44
C VAL A 575 14.04 -4.80 18.62
N TRP A 576 14.39 -5.17 19.85
CA TRP A 576 15.07 -6.44 20.15
C TRP A 576 14.32 -7.65 19.60
N ALA A 577 13.00 -7.72 19.77
CA ALA A 577 12.19 -8.82 19.26
C ALA A 577 12.18 -8.88 17.71
N GLY A 578 12.24 -7.73 17.04
CA GLY A 578 12.39 -7.66 15.58
C GLY A 578 13.74 -8.19 15.11
N VAL A 579 14.83 -7.75 15.75
CA VAL A 579 16.21 -8.23 15.47
C VAL A 579 16.33 -9.74 15.76
N ALA A 580 15.82 -10.19 16.91
CA ALA A 580 15.87 -11.59 17.32
C ALA A 580 15.10 -12.53 16.39
N TYR A 581 13.99 -12.07 15.79
CA TYR A 581 13.23 -12.87 14.83
C TYR A 581 13.85 -12.88 13.43
N ALA A 582 14.36 -11.73 12.97
CA ALA A 582 15.05 -11.63 11.68
C ALA A 582 16.33 -12.49 11.62
N LEU A 583 17.00 -12.69 12.75
CA LEU A 583 18.27 -13.42 12.89
C LEU A 583 18.11 -14.82 13.49
N LEU A 584 16.91 -15.42 13.41
CA LEU A 584 16.69 -16.82 13.78
C LEU A 584 17.47 -17.78 12.85
N PRO A 585 17.99 -18.92 13.36
CA PRO A 585 18.65 -19.93 12.52
C PRO A 585 17.76 -20.43 11.38
N ALA A 586 16.45 -20.53 11.61
CA ALA A 586 15.47 -20.90 10.57
C ALA A 586 15.32 -19.85 9.45
N MET A 587 15.57 -18.57 9.72
CA MET A 587 15.56 -17.50 8.70
C MET A 587 16.90 -17.46 7.94
N ALA A 588 18.00 -17.53 8.69
CA ALA A 588 19.36 -17.66 8.16
C ALA A 588 19.49 -18.84 7.19
N GLY A 589 19.03 -20.03 7.60
CA GLY A 589 19.00 -21.26 6.82
C GLY A 589 18.06 -21.24 5.61
N ALA A 590 16.94 -20.51 5.70
CA ALA A 590 16.03 -20.37 4.56
C ALA A 590 16.68 -19.55 3.44
N LEU A 591 17.42 -18.49 3.79
CA LEU A 591 18.14 -17.65 2.82
C LEU A 591 19.34 -18.39 2.22
N SER A 592 20.22 -18.96 3.04
CA SER A 592 21.43 -19.68 2.58
C SER A 592 21.14 -20.90 1.69
N SER A 593 19.97 -21.52 1.81
CA SER A 593 19.54 -22.66 0.99
C SER A 593 18.49 -22.33 -0.08
N GLY A 594 18.18 -21.05 -0.30
CA GLY A 594 17.28 -20.59 -1.37
C GLY A 594 15.78 -20.90 -1.17
N ARG A 595 15.35 -21.20 0.06
CA ARG A 595 13.99 -21.62 0.41
C ARG A 595 13.02 -20.45 0.42
N ILE A 596 12.53 -20.10 -0.77
CA ILE A 596 11.67 -18.94 -1.00
C ILE A 596 10.35 -19.02 -0.23
N GLY A 597 9.75 -20.21 -0.09
CA GLY A 597 8.51 -20.44 0.66
C GLY A 597 8.62 -20.03 2.13
N THR A 598 9.59 -20.59 2.85
CA THR A 598 9.90 -20.24 4.24
C THR A 598 10.31 -18.78 4.40
N THR A 599 11.08 -18.24 3.45
CA THR A 599 11.49 -16.82 3.47
C THR A 599 10.28 -15.87 3.37
N MET A 600 9.32 -16.18 2.49
CA MET A 600 8.05 -15.45 2.39
C MET A 600 7.15 -15.67 3.63
N ALA A 601 7.13 -16.89 4.18
CA ALA A 601 6.41 -17.17 5.41
C ALA A 601 6.97 -16.36 6.59
N ALA A 602 8.29 -16.18 6.70
CA ALA A 602 8.90 -15.36 7.76
C ALA A 602 8.36 -13.93 7.78
N ILE A 603 8.15 -13.33 6.60
CA ILE A 603 7.53 -12.00 6.41
C ILE A 603 6.04 -12.01 6.81
N LEU A 604 5.27 -13.00 6.34
CA LEU A 604 3.81 -13.03 6.47
C LEU A 604 3.34 -13.48 7.88
N LEU A 605 4.10 -14.34 8.55
CA LEU A 605 3.70 -15.04 9.77
C LEU A 605 3.41 -14.11 10.97
N PRO A 606 4.21 -13.07 11.28
CA PRO A 606 3.88 -12.13 12.37
C PRO A 606 2.54 -11.42 12.14
N PHE A 607 2.29 -10.97 10.90
CA PHE A 607 1.01 -10.36 10.54
C PHE A 607 -0.14 -11.37 10.62
N ALA A 608 0.06 -12.62 10.19
CA ALA A 608 -0.95 -13.67 10.27
C ALA A 608 -1.35 -13.93 11.73
N VAL A 609 -0.37 -14.12 12.63
CA VAL A 609 -0.60 -14.28 14.08
C VAL A 609 -1.33 -13.06 14.67
N ARG A 610 -0.89 -11.83 14.36
CA ARG A 610 -1.56 -10.59 14.79
C ARG A 610 -3.02 -10.54 14.32
N SER A 611 -3.27 -10.95 13.08
CA SER A 611 -4.61 -10.91 12.45
C SER A 611 -5.55 -11.95 13.07
N CYS A 612 -5.09 -13.19 13.22
CA CYS A 612 -5.79 -14.28 13.91
C CYS A 612 -6.18 -13.88 15.36
N VAL A 613 -5.24 -13.35 16.13
CA VAL A 613 -5.51 -12.85 17.50
C VAL A 613 -6.55 -11.72 17.52
N ARG A 614 -6.65 -10.90 16.47
CA ARG A 614 -7.66 -9.81 16.38
C ARG A 614 -9.05 -10.28 15.94
N ILE A 615 -9.19 -11.41 15.22
CA ILE A 615 -10.50 -11.97 14.87
C ILE A 615 -11.08 -12.90 15.95
N SER A 616 -10.22 -13.50 16.78
CA SER A 616 -10.60 -14.34 17.94
C SER A 616 -10.96 -13.52 19.19
N ARG A 617 -10.85 -12.19 19.18
CA ARG A 617 -11.40 -11.31 20.23
C ARG A 617 -12.89 -11.01 19.97
N PRO A 618 -13.73 -10.76 20.99
CA PRO A 618 -15.15 -10.42 20.78
C PRO A 618 -15.37 -9.27 19.78
N GLN A 619 -14.55 -8.21 19.87
CA GLN A 619 -14.49 -7.03 19.01
C GLN A 619 -13.95 -7.28 17.58
N GLY A 620 -13.78 -8.53 17.15
CA GLY A 620 -13.41 -8.86 15.77
C GLY A 620 -14.49 -8.49 14.75
N THR A 621 -14.12 -8.18 13.51
CA THR A 621 -15.05 -7.82 12.43
C THR A 621 -14.86 -8.74 11.22
N PHE A 622 -15.90 -8.94 10.42
CA PHE A 622 -15.79 -9.70 9.16
C PHE A 622 -14.81 -9.05 8.16
N ARG A 623 -14.68 -7.72 8.17
CA ARG A 623 -13.61 -7.00 7.47
C ARG A 623 -12.22 -7.53 7.84
N ARG A 624 -11.93 -7.67 9.14
CA ARG A 624 -10.66 -8.25 9.60
C ARG A 624 -10.53 -9.71 9.17
N ALA A 625 -11.60 -10.51 9.26
CA ALA A 625 -11.59 -11.90 8.83
C ALA A 625 -11.31 -12.09 7.33
N ALA A 626 -11.79 -11.20 6.45
CA ALA A 626 -11.43 -11.19 5.04
C ALA A 626 -9.94 -10.86 4.81
N GLY A 627 -9.41 -9.89 5.55
CA GLY A 627 -7.96 -9.61 5.56
C GLY A 627 -7.13 -10.79 6.10
N THR A 628 -7.61 -11.49 7.14
CA THR A 628 -7.00 -12.72 7.64
C THR A 628 -7.07 -13.85 6.61
N ALA A 629 -8.17 -13.97 5.85
CA ALA A 629 -8.32 -15.00 4.82
C ALA A 629 -7.31 -14.84 3.67
N ILE A 630 -7.13 -13.61 3.15
CA ILE A 630 -6.12 -13.32 2.12
C ILE A 630 -4.71 -13.65 2.65
N LEU A 631 -4.42 -13.22 3.89
CA LEU A 631 -3.10 -13.40 4.50
C LEU A 631 -2.80 -14.86 4.84
N LEU A 632 -3.79 -15.63 5.29
CA LEU A 632 -3.67 -17.09 5.46
C LEU A 632 -3.56 -17.80 4.11
N ALA A 633 -4.24 -17.35 3.05
CA ALA A 633 -4.08 -17.92 1.71
C ALA A 633 -2.66 -17.69 1.16
N ALA A 634 -2.12 -16.47 1.27
CA ALA A 634 -0.74 -16.17 0.90
C ALA A 634 0.27 -17.00 1.71
N LEU A 635 0.06 -17.14 3.04
CA LEU A 635 0.90 -17.99 3.89
C LEU A 635 0.80 -19.48 3.51
N THR A 636 -0.40 -19.99 3.21
CA THR A 636 -0.65 -21.37 2.77
C THR A 636 0.02 -21.65 1.42
N ALA A 637 -0.03 -20.68 0.50
CA ALA A 637 0.61 -20.76 -0.81
C ALA A 637 2.14 -20.86 -0.73
N CYS A 638 2.76 -20.25 0.29
CA CYS A 638 4.20 -20.29 0.53
C CYS A 638 4.62 -21.48 1.41
N VAL A 639 3.79 -21.86 2.38
CA VAL A 639 4.02 -22.96 3.33
C VAL A 639 2.68 -23.63 3.69
N PRO A 640 2.33 -24.76 3.06
CA PRO A 640 1.10 -25.50 3.32
C PRO A 640 0.85 -25.88 4.79
N ILE A 641 1.88 -26.31 5.55
CA ILE A 641 1.71 -26.77 6.95
C ILE A 641 1.12 -25.70 7.88
N MET A 642 1.30 -24.42 7.55
CA MET A 642 0.73 -23.30 8.32
C MET A 642 -0.80 -23.27 8.28
N TRP A 643 -1.42 -23.82 7.23
CA TRP A 643 -2.88 -23.97 7.18
C TRP A 643 -3.39 -25.03 8.16
N VAL A 644 -2.67 -26.16 8.26
CA VAL A 644 -3.00 -27.24 9.21
C VAL A 644 -2.86 -26.74 10.66
N ILE A 645 -1.81 -25.97 10.95
CA ILE A 645 -1.62 -25.29 12.24
C ILE A 645 -2.78 -24.32 12.52
N ALA A 646 -3.15 -23.48 11.54
CA ALA A 646 -4.27 -22.54 11.68
C ALA A 646 -5.61 -23.26 11.90
N LEU A 647 -5.84 -24.41 11.27
CA LEU A 647 -7.03 -25.25 11.43
C LEU A 647 -7.11 -25.86 12.83
N ILE A 648 -6.01 -26.44 13.35
CA ILE A 648 -5.95 -26.98 14.72
C ILE A 648 -6.20 -25.86 15.75
N LEU A 649 -5.60 -24.68 15.56
CA LEU A 649 -5.85 -23.51 16.41
C LEU A 649 -7.29 -22.99 16.30
N ALA A 650 -7.92 -23.06 15.12
CA ALA A 650 -9.32 -22.71 14.92
C ALA A 650 -10.28 -23.67 15.63
N ILE A 651 -9.99 -24.97 15.63
CA ILE A 651 -10.73 -25.98 16.39
C ILE A 651 -10.58 -25.71 17.90
N GLY A 652 -9.35 -25.56 18.40
CA GLY A 652 -9.07 -25.27 19.81
C GLY A 652 -9.74 -23.98 20.30
N THR A 653 -9.64 -22.88 19.54
CA THR A 653 -10.31 -21.61 19.86
C THR A 653 -11.83 -21.66 19.70
N THR A 654 -12.37 -22.57 18.88
CA THR A 654 -13.81 -22.85 18.83
C THR A 654 -14.26 -23.55 20.11
N VAL A 655 -13.57 -24.61 20.56
CA VAL A 655 -13.90 -25.35 21.79
C VAL A 655 -13.83 -24.44 23.02
N ILE A 656 -12.70 -23.73 23.20
CA ILE A 656 -12.53 -22.76 24.30
C ILE A 656 -13.56 -21.61 24.19
N GLY A 657 -13.88 -21.18 22.97
CA GLY A 657 -14.87 -20.15 22.69
C GLY A 657 -16.29 -20.53 23.12
N VAL A 658 -16.74 -21.73 22.77
CA VAL A 658 -18.04 -22.27 23.20
C VAL A 658 -18.08 -22.43 24.71
N ALA A 659 -17.04 -23.03 25.31
CA ALA A 659 -16.97 -23.24 26.76
C ALA A 659 -16.99 -21.92 27.57
N ARG A 660 -16.36 -20.85 27.06
CA ARG A 660 -16.24 -19.56 27.77
C ARG A 660 -17.37 -18.56 27.47
N TYR A 661 -17.97 -18.61 26.29
CA TYR A 661 -18.92 -17.56 25.82
C TYR A 661 -20.27 -18.11 25.33
N GLY A 662 -20.48 -19.42 25.33
CA GLY A 662 -21.76 -20.06 24.98
C GLY A 662 -22.32 -19.58 23.62
N ARG A 663 -23.62 -19.26 23.58
CA ARG A 663 -24.31 -18.79 22.35
C ARG A 663 -23.71 -17.50 21.75
N SER A 664 -23.00 -16.69 22.55
CA SER A 664 -22.32 -15.48 22.06
C SER A 664 -21.08 -15.79 21.21
N ALA A 665 -20.50 -16.99 21.35
CA ALA A 665 -19.35 -17.43 20.57
C ALA A 665 -19.65 -17.54 19.07
N THR A 666 -20.90 -17.74 18.65
CA THR A 666 -21.30 -17.96 17.24
C THR A 666 -20.79 -16.88 16.28
N ARG A 667 -20.76 -15.59 16.71
CA ARG A 667 -20.19 -14.50 15.90
C ARG A 667 -18.67 -14.58 15.77
N MET A 668 -17.97 -15.11 16.76
CA MET A 668 -16.52 -15.33 16.73
C MET A 668 -16.18 -16.54 15.86
N ILE A 669 -16.86 -17.66 16.08
CA ILE A 669 -16.71 -18.92 15.35
C ILE A 669 -16.88 -18.68 13.84
N ARG A 670 -17.96 -18.00 13.41
CA ARG A 670 -18.19 -17.68 11.99
C ARG A 670 -17.07 -16.83 11.36
N ARG A 671 -16.37 -15.96 12.11
CA ARG A 671 -15.24 -15.17 11.60
C ARG A 671 -13.97 -16.02 11.47
N ILE A 672 -13.71 -16.90 12.43
CA ILE A 672 -12.54 -17.79 12.45
C ILE A 672 -12.65 -18.81 11.30
N TRP A 673 -13.78 -19.53 11.21
CA TRP A 673 -13.98 -20.53 10.16
C TRP A 673 -14.06 -19.93 8.76
N PHE A 674 -14.58 -18.70 8.59
CA PHE A 674 -14.44 -17.96 7.33
C PHE A 674 -12.96 -17.72 6.97
N ALA A 675 -12.16 -17.23 7.92
CA ALA A 675 -10.75 -16.95 7.67
C ALA A 675 -9.91 -18.21 7.34
N VAL A 676 -10.27 -19.37 7.88
CA VAL A 676 -9.52 -20.64 7.67
C VAL A 676 -10.02 -21.46 6.49
N LEU A 677 -11.32 -21.48 6.19
CA LEU A 677 -11.87 -22.24 5.05
C LEU A 677 -11.70 -21.51 3.71
N THR A 678 -11.71 -20.18 3.70
CA THR A 678 -11.55 -19.40 2.47
C THR A 678 -10.22 -19.65 1.73
N PRO A 679 -9.05 -19.80 2.38
CA PRO A 679 -7.81 -20.24 1.73
C PRO A 679 -7.98 -21.50 0.86
N ALA A 680 -8.66 -22.54 1.37
CA ALA A 680 -8.86 -23.78 0.61
C ALA A 680 -9.75 -23.59 -0.64
N LEU A 681 -10.68 -22.63 -0.61
CA LEU A 681 -11.49 -22.25 -1.78
C LEU A 681 -10.73 -21.34 -2.76
N LEU A 682 -9.97 -20.37 -2.26
CA LEU A 682 -9.24 -19.39 -3.07
C LEU A 682 -8.07 -20.02 -3.83
N LEU A 683 -7.43 -21.04 -3.25
CA LEU A 683 -6.31 -21.76 -3.87
C LEU A 683 -6.74 -23.00 -4.68
N TRP A 684 -8.05 -23.20 -4.90
CA TRP A 684 -8.55 -24.31 -5.73
C TRP A 684 -8.24 -24.07 -7.21
N PRO A 685 -7.77 -25.06 -8.00
CA PRO A 685 -7.68 -26.49 -7.70
C PRO A 685 -6.39 -26.98 -7.02
N TRP A 686 -5.36 -26.15 -6.82
CA TRP A 686 -4.12 -26.60 -6.16
C TRP A 686 -4.35 -27.06 -4.71
N SER A 687 -5.32 -26.48 -4.01
CA SER A 687 -5.76 -27.01 -2.71
C SER A 687 -6.36 -28.42 -2.77
N ALA A 688 -6.92 -28.85 -3.91
CA ALA A 688 -7.38 -30.22 -4.10
C ALA A 688 -6.19 -31.20 -4.14
N GLU A 689 -5.09 -30.80 -4.79
CA GLU A 689 -3.84 -31.58 -4.88
C GLU A 689 -3.28 -31.87 -3.48
N LEU A 690 -3.26 -30.86 -2.59
CA LEU A 690 -2.86 -31.04 -1.19
C LEU A 690 -3.77 -32.02 -0.42
N PHE A 691 -5.07 -32.09 -0.74
CA PHE A 691 -5.99 -33.03 -0.11
C PHE A 691 -5.92 -34.45 -0.69
N LEU A 692 -5.55 -34.60 -1.97
CA LEU A 692 -5.31 -35.88 -2.63
C LEU A 692 -3.94 -36.48 -2.22
N HIS A 693 -2.93 -35.63 -2.04
CA HIS A 693 -1.58 -36.00 -1.64
C HIS A 693 -1.16 -35.26 -0.35
N PRO A 694 -1.65 -35.69 0.85
CA PRO A 694 -1.37 -35.01 2.11
C PRO A 694 0.11 -34.91 2.52
N SER A 695 0.99 -35.69 1.87
CA SER A 695 2.45 -35.53 1.97
C SER A 695 2.91 -34.11 1.59
N LEU A 696 2.27 -33.50 0.59
CA LEU A 696 2.57 -32.14 0.12
C LEU A 696 2.35 -31.07 1.20
N PHE A 697 1.53 -31.32 2.24
CA PHE A 697 1.38 -30.37 3.34
C PHE A 697 2.69 -30.13 4.11
N LEU A 698 3.64 -31.07 4.08
CA LEU A 698 4.88 -31.02 4.88
C LEU A 698 6.06 -30.37 4.13
N PHE A 699 5.92 -30.16 2.82
CA PHE A 699 6.93 -29.54 1.96
C PHE A 699 6.62 -28.05 1.72
N GLU A 700 7.55 -27.35 1.08
CA GLU A 700 7.44 -25.95 0.63
C GLU A 700 7.82 -25.85 -0.85
N PRO A 701 7.48 -24.76 -1.55
CA PRO A 701 7.80 -24.60 -2.97
C PRO A 701 9.31 -24.53 -3.28
N GLY A 702 9.68 -25.07 -4.44
CA GLY A 702 11.07 -25.18 -4.92
C GLY A 702 11.62 -26.61 -4.95
N LEU A 703 12.90 -26.76 -5.29
CA LEU A 703 13.51 -28.09 -5.40
C LEU A 703 13.61 -28.80 -4.05
N THR A 704 12.93 -29.94 -3.91
CA THR A 704 13.15 -30.84 -2.78
C THR A 704 14.33 -31.76 -3.08
N SER A 705 15.29 -31.87 -2.17
CA SER A 705 16.42 -32.78 -2.31
C SER A 705 16.96 -33.23 -0.96
N ARG A 706 17.52 -34.44 -0.91
CA ARG A 706 18.16 -35.00 0.31
C ARG A 706 19.47 -34.28 0.68
N ALA A 707 20.07 -33.49 -0.20
CA ALA A 707 21.21 -32.63 0.17
C ALA A 707 20.76 -31.40 0.96
N LEU A 708 19.54 -30.91 0.69
CA LEU A 708 18.97 -29.70 1.29
C LEU A 708 18.27 -29.94 2.64
N SER A 709 18.17 -31.18 3.09
CA SER A 709 17.63 -31.57 4.40
C SER A 709 18.61 -32.52 5.09
N ASP A 710 19.31 -32.00 6.09
CA ASP A 710 20.22 -32.77 6.94
C ASP A 710 19.49 -33.97 7.59
N SER A 711 20.10 -35.15 7.53
CA SER A 711 19.53 -36.38 8.07
C SER A 711 19.74 -36.55 9.59
N GLU A 712 20.60 -35.77 10.22
CA GLU A 712 20.97 -35.94 11.64
C GLU A 712 20.16 -35.04 12.60
N VAL A 713 19.37 -34.10 12.09
CA VAL A 713 18.58 -33.14 12.90
C VAL A 713 17.70 -33.85 13.93
N THR A 714 17.92 -33.54 15.20
CA THR A 714 17.22 -34.15 16.34
C THR A 714 16.04 -33.31 16.81
N ALA A 715 15.22 -33.87 17.71
CA ALA A 715 14.16 -33.12 18.39
C ALA A 715 14.71 -32.00 19.31
N VAL A 716 15.97 -32.09 19.75
CA VAL A 716 16.62 -31.08 20.60
C VAL A 716 16.97 -29.83 19.77
N ASP A 717 17.40 -30.00 18.53
CA ASP A 717 17.72 -28.89 17.62
C ASP A 717 16.47 -28.08 17.28
N VAL A 718 15.35 -28.76 16.99
CA VAL A 718 14.04 -28.11 16.76
C VAL A 718 13.59 -27.33 18.01
N LEU A 719 13.77 -27.88 19.21
CA LEU A 719 13.49 -27.20 20.48
C LEU A 719 14.39 -25.95 20.67
N LEU A 720 15.64 -26.05 20.23
CA LEU A 720 16.62 -24.96 20.19
C LEU A 720 16.57 -24.17 18.86
N LEU A 721 15.39 -24.02 18.27
CA LEU A 721 15.09 -23.14 17.13
C LEU A 721 15.96 -23.36 15.87
N HIS A 722 16.56 -24.54 15.75
CA HIS A 722 17.58 -24.88 14.76
C HIS A 722 17.10 -26.02 13.84
N PRO A 723 16.69 -25.73 12.59
CA PRO A 723 16.11 -26.74 11.69
C PRO A 723 17.12 -27.54 10.85
N GLY A 724 18.44 -27.24 10.94
CA GLY A 724 19.51 -27.93 10.20
C GLY A 724 19.60 -27.58 8.71
N GLY A 725 20.72 -27.94 8.08
CA GLY A 725 21.02 -27.62 6.67
C GLY A 725 22.08 -26.52 6.47
N PRO A 726 22.26 -26.01 5.23
CA PRO A 726 23.32 -25.05 4.87
C PRO A 726 23.23 -23.72 5.62
N GLY A 727 24.38 -23.10 5.94
CA GLY A 727 24.44 -21.77 6.54
C GLY A 727 23.82 -21.65 7.94
N MET A 728 23.84 -22.74 8.72
CA MET A 728 23.32 -22.76 10.10
C MET A 728 24.31 -22.20 11.13
N THR A 729 23.77 -21.65 12.22
CA THR A 729 24.52 -21.13 13.38
C THR A 729 24.51 -22.12 14.55
N PRO A 730 25.56 -22.18 15.39
CA PRO A 730 25.65 -23.15 16.49
C PRO A 730 24.41 -23.23 17.41
N VAL A 731 23.89 -24.46 17.57
CA VAL A 731 22.60 -24.78 18.23
C VAL A 731 22.43 -24.15 19.62
N TRP A 732 23.52 -23.98 20.39
CA TRP A 732 23.48 -23.44 21.76
C TRP A 732 23.13 -21.94 21.83
N LEU A 733 23.26 -21.18 20.73
CA LEU A 733 23.01 -19.74 20.70
C LEU A 733 21.57 -19.38 21.06
N SER A 734 20.60 -20.17 20.60
CA SER A 734 19.17 -19.96 20.82
C SER A 734 18.70 -20.27 22.24
N ALA A 735 19.51 -20.98 23.04
CA ALA A 735 19.11 -21.43 24.38
C ALA A 735 18.72 -20.27 25.31
N GLY A 736 19.38 -19.11 25.17
CA GLY A 736 19.01 -17.89 25.88
C GLY A 736 17.59 -17.39 25.56
N LEU A 737 17.17 -17.48 24.29
CA LEU A 737 15.81 -17.11 23.86
C LEU A 737 14.77 -18.09 24.43
N LEU A 738 15.04 -19.39 24.38
CA LEU A 738 14.16 -20.43 24.94
C LEU A 738 13.99 -20.25 26.45
N LEU A 739 15.09 -20.05 27.18
CA LEU A 739 15.07 -19.80 28.63
C LEU A 739 14.31 -18.50 28.97
N ALA A 740 14.49 -17.41 28.21
CA ALA A 740 13.73 -16.18 28.41
C ALA A 740 12.22 -16.38 28.15
N GLY A 741 11.86 -17.18 27.15
CA GLY A 741 10.47 -17.58 26.89
C GLY A 741 9.87 -18.44 28.00
N LEU A 742 10.66 -19.30 28.64
CA LEU A 742 10.22 -20.15 29.76
C LEU A 742 10.05 -19.33 31.05
N LEU A 743 10.98 -18.42 31.37
CA LEU A 743 10.86 -17.50 32.50
C LEU A 743 9.62 -16.59 32.41
N ALA A 744 9.03 -16.41 31.22
CA ALA A 744 7.78 -15.70 31.03
C ALA A 744 6.62 -16.24 31.89
N PHE A 745 6.61 -17.54 32.24
CA PHE A 745 5.59 -18.13 33.12
C PHE A 745 5.63 -17.59 34.56
N MET A 746 6.75 -17.00 35.00
CA MET A 746 6.82 -16.32 36.30
C MET A 746 5.95 -15.05 36.32
N ARG A 747 5.61 -14.48 35.15
CA ARG A 747 4.80 -13.26 35.02
C ARG A 747 3.30 -13.54 35.17
N ARG A 748 2.86 -13.79 36.40
CA ARG A 748 1.45 -14.08 36.75
C ARG A 748 0.45 -13.06 36.19
N ASP A 749 0.80 -11.78 36.10
CA ASP A 749 -0.06 -10.70 35.55
C ASP A 749 -0.28 -10.76 34.02
N ARG A 750 0.52 -11.53 33.27
CA ARG A 750 0.37 -11.73 31.82
C ARG A 750 0.21 -13.20 31.43
N ILE A 751 0.04 -14.11 32.39
CA ILE A 751 0.08 -15.56 32.17
C ILE A 751 -0.87 -16.05 31.08
N GLY A 752 -2.05 -15.43 30.90
CA GLY A 752 -2.99 -15.77 29.82
C GLY A 752 -2.48 -15.44 28.40
N ALA A 753 -1.65 -14.42 28.24
CA ALA A 753 -1.02 -14.09 26.95
C ALA A 753 0.19 -14.99 26.69
N VAL A 754 1.01 -15.22 27.72
CA VAL A 754 2.15 -16.14 27.70
C VAL A 754 1.70 -17.57 27.37
N ALA A 755 0.62 -18.06 27.99
CA ALA A 755 0.06 -19.38 27.71
C ALA A 755 -0.47 -19.52 26.28
N VAL A 756 -1.09 -18.49 25.70
CA VAL A 756 -1.53 -18.52 24.29
C VAL A 756 -0.34 -18.58 23.33
N ALA A 757 0.74 -17.83 23.60
CA ALA A 757 1.98 -17.94 22.84
C ALA A 757 2.58 -19.35 22.95
N TRP A 758 2.67 -19.90 24.17
CA TRP A 758 3.20 -21.25 24.39
C TRP A 758 2.34 -22.39 23.82
N VAL A 759 1.02 -22.24 23.72
CA VAL A 759 0.16 -23.23 23.02
C VAL A 759 0.45 -23.25 21.52
N VAL A 760 0.66 -22.07 20.91
CA VAL A 760 1.05 -21.97 19.48
C VAL A 760 2.47 -22.52 19.27
N GLY A 761 3.42 -22.16 20.16
CA GLY A 761 4.78 -22.66 20.14
C GLY A 761 4.88 -24.18 20.31
N LEU A 762 4.14 -24.76 21.27
CA LEU A 762 4.13 -26.21 21.50
C LEU A 762 3.55 -26.98 20.32
N LEU A 763 2.50 -26.47 19.67
CA LEU A 763 1.97 -27.07 18.45
C LEU A 763 3.00 -27.02 17.30
N ALA A 764 3.69 -25.89 17.14
CA ALA A 764 4.77 -25.75 16.16
C ALA A 764 5.97 -26.67 16.46
N LEU A 765 6.35 -26.84 17.73
CA LEU A 765 7.39 -27.78 18.18
C LEU A 765 7.01 -29.23 17.85
N ILE A 766 5.78 -29.66 18.19
CA ILE A 766 5.29 -31.01 17.90
C ILE A 766 5.36 -31.31 16.40
N ILE A 767 4.98 -30.35 15.55
CA ILE A 767 5.00 -30.51 14.10
C ILE A 767 6.44 -30.47 13.54
N GLY A 768 7.31 -29.61 14.06
CA GLY A 768 8.73 -29.59 13.68
C GLY A 768 9.45 -30.90 14.05
N VAL A 769 9.17 -31.47 15.23
CA VAL A 769 9.69 -32.79 15.63
C VAL A 769 9.08 -33.92 14.80
N LEU A 770 7.81 -33.81 14.38
CA LEU A 770 7.22 -34.76 13.44
C LEU A 770 7.93 -34.72 12.07
N GLN A 771 8.27 -33.54 11.57
CA GLN A 771 9.02 -33.35 10.31
C GLN A 771 10.44 -33.96 10.38
N THR A 772 11.14 -33.92 11.51
CA THR A 772 12.47 -34.57 11.63
C THR A 772 12.40 -36.10 11.77
N VAL A 773 11.27 -36.67 12.22
CA VAL A 773 11.12 -38.12 12.43
C VAL A 773 10.51 -38.84 11.22
N VAL A 774 9.50 -38.24 10.56
CA VAL A 774 8.75 -38.91 9.49
C VAL A 774 9.50 -38.81 8.16
N LEU A 775 9.76 -39.97 7.52
CA LEU A 775 10.15 -40.03 6.12
C LEU A 775 8.90 -39.99 5.25
N VAL A 776 8.92 -39.15 4.22
CA VAL A 776 7.81 -38.90 3.29
C VAL A 776 8.35 -39.02 1.86
N THR A 777 7.65 -39.78 1.01
CA THR A 777 7.88 -39.79 -0.43
C THR A 777 6.93 -38.76 -1.07
N PRO A 778 7.44 -37.69 -1.72
CA PRO A 778 6.59 -36.74 -2.44
C PRO A 778 6.18 -37.34 -3.81
N PRO A 779 5.08 -36.88 -4.45
CA PRO A 779 4.48 -37.56 -5.61
C PRO A 779 5.38 -37.61 -6.87
N ASP A 780 6.28 -36.64 -6.99
CA ASP A 780 7.26 -36.43 -8.06
C ASP A 780 8.50 -37.34 -7.95
N SER A 781 8.77 -37.91 -6.77
CA SER A 781 10.00 -38.66 -6.49
C SER A 781 9.75 -40.09 -6.03
N ALA A 782 10.60 -41.02 -6.47
CA ALA A 782 10.64 -42.38 -5.92
C ALA A 782 11.35 -42.47 -4.55
N ILE A 783 12.01 -41.39 -4.09
CA ILE A 783 12.91 -41.42 -2.93
C ILE A 783 12.23 -40.79 -1.71
N ALA A 784 12.09 -41.57 -0.63
CA ALA A 784 11.62 -41.07 0.66
C ALA A 784 12.66 -40.14 1.32
N MET A 785 12.23 -38.95 1.76
CA MET A 785 13.07 -37.95 2.41
C MET A 785 12.39 -37.35 3.66
N ARG A 786 13.16 -36.68 4.51
CA ARG A 786 12.61 -35.98 5.69
C ARG A 786 12.20 -34.55 5.31
N PRO A 787 10.97 -34.10 5.61
CA PRO A 787 10.58 -32.71 5.44
C PRO A 787 11.40 -31.76 6.33
N TRP A 788 11.66 -30.54 5.86
CA TRP A 788 12.48 -29.57 6.58
C TRP A 788 11.66 -28.81 7.64
N PRO A 789 12.08 -28.77 8.94
CA PRO A 789 11.30 -28.18 10.03
C PRO A 789 11.42 -26.64 10.13
N GLY A 790 11.97 -25.95 9.13
CA GLY A 790 12.21 -24.50 9.11
C GLY A 790 10.97 -23.63 9.38
N PRO A 791 9.84 -23.81 8.68
CA PRO A 791 8.64 -23.02 8.96
C PRO A 791 8.11 -23.21 10.38
N SER A 792 8.17 -24.46 10.88
CA SER A 792 7.72 -24.81 12.23
C SER A 792 8.62 -24.17 13.30
N THR A 793 9.95 -24.14 13.09
CA THR A 793 10.89 -23.45 13.98
C THR A 793 10.76 -21.93 13.93
N LEU A 794 10.38 -21.31 12.79
CA LEU A 794 10.02 -19.89 12.74
C LEU A 794 8.80 -19.57 13.63
N LEU A 795 7.75 -20.39 13.60
CA LEU A 795 6.57 -20.16 14.43
C LEU A 795 6.84 -20.41 15.92
N LEU A 796 7.65 -21.41 16.26
CA LEU A 796 8.15 -21.62 17.62
C LEU A 796 8.98 -20.42 18.08
N GLY A 797 9.92 -19.94 17.26
CA GLY A 797 10.76 -18.76 17.55
C GLY A 797 9.94 -17.49 17.75
N LEU A 798 8.97 -17.21 16.88
CA LEU A 798 8.02 -16.09 17.02
C LEU A 798 7.22 -16.18 18.34
N SER A 799 6.83 -17.39 18.75
CA SER A 799 6.09 -17.63 19.98
C SER A 799 6.96 -17.44 21.23
N VAL A 800 8.21 -17.93 21.19
CA VAL A 800 9.21 -17.82 22.28
C VAL A 800 9.66 -16.37 22.45
N ILE A 801 10.06 -15.69 21.36
CA ILE A 801 10.43 -14.26 21.37
C ILE A 801 9.24 -13.41 21.81
N GLY A 802 8.02 -13.73 21.35
CA GLY A 802 6.80 -13.10 21.81
C GLY A 802 6.61 -13.24 23.32
N ALA A 803 6.69 -14.46 23.86
CA ALA A 803 6.55 -14.72 25.30
C ALA A 803 7.61 -13.97 26.13
N ALA A 804 8.87 -13.96 25.68
CA ALA A 804 9.96 -13.21 26.31
C ALA A 804 9.72 -11.69 26.27
N ALA A 805 9.24 -11.13 25.16
CA ALA A 805 8.86 -9.72 25.06
C ALA A 805 7.68 -9.36 25.99
N TYR A 806 6.66 -10.22 26.06
CA TYR A 806 5.57 -10.12 27.06
C TYR A 806 6.07 -10.24 28.51
N ALA A 807 7.18 -10.94 28.76
CA ALA A 807 7.79 -11.05 30.09
C ALA A 807 8.54 -9.78 30.49
N ALA A 808 9.38 -9.25 29.59
CA ALA A 808 10.26 -8.12 29.87
C ALA A 808 9.55 -6.75 29.91
N ASP A 809 8.35 -6.60 29.33
CA ASP A 809 7.67 -5.30 29.21
C ASP A 809 7.33 -4.66 30.57
N GLY A 810 8.01 -3.56 30.92
CA GLY A 810 7.88 -2.90 32.22
C GLY A 810 8.67 -3.54 33.37
N LEU A 811 9.59 -4.49 33.09
CA LEU A 811 10.42 -5.17 34.10
C LEU A 811 11.27 -4.19 34.93
N ARG A 812 11.86 -3.17 34.29
CA ARG A 812 12.67 -2.12 34.96
C ARG A 812 11.94 -1.50 36.14
N ALA A 813 10.66 -1.16 35.97
CA ALA A 813 9.81 -0.54 37.00
C ALA A 813 9.28 -1.51 38.08
N ARG A 814 9.71 -2.78 38.06
CA ARG A 814 9.50 -3.76 39.14
C ARG A 814 10.78 -4.10 39.87
N VAL A 815 11.91 -4.22 39.16
CA VAL A 815 13.22 -4.44 39.78
C VAL A 815 13.57 -3.29 40.73
N THR A 816 13.19 -2.05 40.41
CA THR A 816 13.32 -0.88 41.30
C THR A 816 12.33 -0.86 42.50
N ARG A 817 11.49 -1.89 42.67
CA ARG A 817 10.44 -1.98 43.72
C ARG A 817 10.34 -3.38 44.35
N ALA A 818 11.39 -4.19 44.23
CA ALA A 818 11.38 -5.56 44.72
C ALA A 818 12.67 -5.88 45.48
N ASP A 819 12.53 -6.44 46.68
CA ASP A 819 13.65 -6.88 47.51
C ASP A 819 14.52 -7.92 46.80
N PHE A 820 15.81 -7.95 47.13
CA PHE A 820 16.79 -8.81 46.48
C PHE A 820 16.45 -10.30 46.63
N ASN A 821 16.51 -11.03 45.52
CA ASN A 821 16.13 -12.45 45.45
C ASN A 821 17.03 -13.14 44.41
N LEU A 822 17.42 -14.39 44.66
CA LEU A 822 18.25 -15.22 43.76
C LEU A 822 17.69 -15.35 42.34
N MET A 823 16.37 -15.17 42.14
CA MET A 823 15.75 -15.11 40.81
C MET A 823 16.19 -13.89 39.98
N GLN A 824 16.67 -12.81 40.60
CA GLN A 824 17.13 -11.59 39.91
C GLN A 824 18.42 -11.81 39.12
N PRO A 825 19.54 -12.33 39.68
CA PRO A 825 20.75 -12.60 38.89
C PRO A 825 20.54 -13.70 37.83
N ILE A 826 19.70 -14.71 38.09
CA ILE A 826 19.33 -15.72 37.09
C ILE A 826 18.56 -15.08 35.92
N GLY A 827 17.57 -14.23 36.22
CA GLY A 827 16.84 -13.47 35.20
C GLY A 827 17.73 -12.50 34.42
N PHE A 828 18.71 -11.87 35.07
CA PHE A 828 19.70 -11.02 34.42
C PHE A 828 20.60 -11.80 33.45
N LEU A 829 21.14 -12.96 33.88
CA LEU A 829 21.97 -13.81 33.03
C LEU A 829 21.20 -14.33 31.81
N VAL A 830 19.96 -14.78 31.98
CA VAL A 830 19.11 -15.22 30.87
C VAL A 830 18.74 -14.08 29.94
N ALA A 831 18.47 -12.87 30.47
CA ALA A 831 18.24 -11.69 29.64
C ALA A 831 19.49 -11.28 28.84
N LEU A 832 20.68 -11.34 29.45
CA LEU A 832 21.95 -11.06 28.77
C LEU A 832 22.19 -12.06 27.62
N LEU A 833 21.98 -13.36 27.86
CA LEU A 833 22.07 -14.40 26.82
C LEU A 833 21.04 -14.19 25.71
N ALA A 834 19.79 -13.83 26.03
CA ALA A 834 18.74 -13.55 25.06
C ALA A 834 18.97 -12.27 24.23
N ILE A 835 19.73 -11.31 24.77
CA ILE A 835 20.15 -10.08 24.05
C ILE A 835 21.39 -10.33 23.20
N ALA A 836 22.33 -11.17 23.66
CA ALA A 836 23.54 -11.53 22.92
C ALA A 836 23.26 -12.49 21.75
N ALA A 837 22.30 -13.41 21.90
CA ALA A 837 22.04 -14.47 20.92
C ALA A 837 21.82 -13.98 19.47
N PRO A 838 21.01 -12.92 19.19
CA PRO A 838 20.85 -12.43 17.83
C PRO A 838 22.14 -11.82 17.25
N ALA A 839 22.92 -11.10 18.06
CA ALA A 839 24.18 -10.49 17.62
C ALA A 839 25.24 -11.56 17.30
N ALA A 840 25.35 -12.59 18.14
CA ALA A 840 26.22 -13.73 17.88
C ALA A 840 25.74 -14.56 16.67
N SER A 841 24.43 -14.72 16.47
CA SER A 841 23.85 -15.33 15.27
C SER A 841 24.26 -14.56 14.00
N ALA A 842 24.13 -13.22 13.99
CA ALA A 842 24.55 -12.39 12.86
C ALA A 842 26.04 -12.52 12.52
N VAL A 843 26.92 -12.45 13.53
CA VAL A 843 28.39 -12.53 13.33
C VAL A 843 28.81 -13.91 12.81
N LEU A 844 28.19 -14.99 13.30
CA LEU A 844 28.53 -16.35 12.88
C LEU A 844 27.86 -16.77 11.56
N TRP A 845 26.73 -16.16 11.21
CA TRP A 845 26.05 -16.40 9.92
C TRP A 845 26.70 -15.66 8.75
N ALA A 846 27.13 -14.40 8.93
CA ALA A 846 27.58 -13.56 7.83
C ALA A 846 28.67 -14.19 6.91
N PRO A 847 29.68 -14.93 7.42
CA PRO A 847 30.67 -15.61 6.57
C PRO A 847 30.12 -16.78 5.74
N VAL A 848 28.95 -17.34 6.10
CA VAL A 848 28.30 -18.49 5.45
C VAL A 848 26.94 -18.13 4.83
N ALA A 849 26.60 -16.84 4.79
CA ALA A 849 25.28 -16.34 4.44
C ALA A 849 24.86 -16.62 2.99
N THR A 850 25.82 -16.73 2.07
CA THR A 850 25.57 -17.10 0.68
C THR A 850 25.17 -18.57 0.52
N GLY A 851 25.68 -19.47 1.36
CA GLY A 851 25.34 -20.89 1.38
C GLY A 851 25.48 -21.57 0.00
N GLU A 852 24.36 -22.07 -0.51
CA GLU A 852 24.27 -22.69 -1.85
C GLU A 852 23.80 -21.71 -2.95
N LEU A 853 23.39 -20.49 -2.59
CA LEU A 853 22.98 -19.47 -3.57
C LEU A 853 24.18 -18.90 -4.32
N ARG A 854 23.99 -18.67 -5.62
CA ARG A 854 24.93 -17.97 -6.49
C ARG A 854 24.20 -17.22 -7.60
N LYS A 855 24.89 -16.26 -8.21
CA LYS A 855 24.51 -15.74 -9.52
C LYS A 855 25.07 -16.64 -10.62
N ALA A 856 24.25 -16.93 -11.63
CA ALA A 856 24.61 -17.71 -12.81
C ALA A 856 23.61 -17.45 -13.97
N PRO A 857 23.97 -17.75 -15.23
CA PRO A 857 23.04 -17.60 -16.36
C PRO A 857 21.78 -18.46 -16.20
N ILE A 858 20.67 -18.01 -16.80
CA ILE A 858 19.35 -18.67 -16.74
C ILE A 858 19.35 -20.05 -17.41
N SER A 859 20.25 -20.28 -18.38
CA SER A 859 20.29 -21.55 -19.10
C SER A 859 21.16 -22.60 -18.38
N ALA A 860 20.62 -23.80 -18.25
CA ALA A 860 21.25 -24.97 -17.64
C ALA A 860 21.93 -25.90 -18.67
N VAL A 861 22.05 -25.46 -19.92
CA VAL A 861 22.67 -26.19 -21.04
C VAL A 861 23.50 -25.21 -21.90
N PRO A 862 24.48 -25.69 -22.70
CA PRO A 862 25.27 -24.83 -23.57
C PRO A 862 24.40 -24.02 -24.56
N ALA A 863 24.82 -22.79 -24.88
CA ALA A 863 23.99 -21.83 -25.62
C ALA A 863 23.46 -22.34 -26.98
N PHE A 864 24.23 -23.18 -27.69
CA PHE A 864 23.76 -23.78 -28.95
C PHE A 864 22.71 -24.89 -28.75
N VAL A 865 22.75 -25.59 -27.61
CA VAL A 865 21.72 -26.57 -27.22
C VAL A 865 20.44 -25.85 -26.82
N ALA A 866 20.55 -24.74 -26.07
CA ALA A 866 19.42 -23.88 -25.75
C ALA A 866 18.77 -23.28 -27.01
N ALA A 867 19.56 -22.93 -28.03
CA ALA A 867 19.06 -22.46 -29.32
C ALA A 867 18.38 -23.56 -30.15
N ASP A 868 18.98 -24.76 -30.25
CA ASP A 868 18.37 -25.89 -30.97
C ASP A 868 17.08 -26.39 -30.30
N ALA A 869 16.98 -26.29 -28.97
CA ALA A 869 15.77 -26.59 -28.21
C ALA A 869 14.58 -25.64 -28.51
N VAL A 870 14.83 -24.48 -29.13
CA VAL A 870 13.81 -23.52 -29.60
C VAL A 870 13.43 -23.75 -31.08
N SER A 871 14.11 -24.67 -31.78
CA SER A 871 13.73 -25.07 -33.15
C SER A 871 12.33 -25.72 -33.18
N PRO A 872 11.65 -25.78 -34.34
CA PRO A 872 10.37 -26.49 -34.45
C PRO A 872 10.41 -27.98 -34.06
N GLN A 873 11.59 -28.61 -33.97
CA GLN A 873 11.70 -30.00 -33.48
C GLN A 873 11.71 -30.08 -31.94
N ALA A 874 11.94 -28.95 -31.26
CA ALA A 874 12.00 -28.74 -29.81
C ALA A 874 12.70 -29.86 -28.99
N PRO A 875 13.90 -30.30 -29.40
CA PRO A 875 14.60 -31.43 -28.81
C PRO A 875 14.86 -31.28 -27.31
N ARG A 876 14.77 -32.39 -26.58
CA ARG A 876 15.12 -32.46 -25.15
C ARG A 876 16.61 -32.74 -24.95
N THR A 877 17.12 -32.35 -23.79
CA THR A 877 18.47 -32.68 -23.31
C THR A 877 18.37 -33.48 -22.02
N ILE A 878 19.08 -34.59 -21.89
CA ILE A 878 19.20 -35.32 -20.63
C ILE A 878 20.54 -35.00 -19.98
N VAL A 879 20.51 -34.57 -18.71
CA VAL A 879 21.71 -34.23 -17.93
C VAL A 879 21.97 -35.33 -16.92
N LEU A 880 23.13 -35.98 -17.03
CA LEU A 880 23.57 -37.08 -16.16
C LEU A 880 24.53 -36.58 -15.08
N ARG A 881 24.37 -37.09 -13.86
CA ARG A 881 25.28 -36.90 -12.72
C ARG A 881 25.46 -38.21 -11.97
N GLN A 882 26.70 -38.66 -11.81
CA GLN A 882 27.06 -39.84 -11.04
C GLN A 882 27.68 -39.40 -9.71
N ASP A 883 27.28 -40.02 -8.59
CA ASP A 883 27.92 -39.80 -7.30
C ASP A 883 29.06 -40.80 -7.03
N SER A 884 29.88 -40.53 -6.02
CA SER A 884 31.05 -41.35 -5.65
C SER A 884 30.71 -42.77 -5.15
N ALA A 885 29.43 -43.13 -5.05
CA ALA A 885 28.96 -44.49 -4.83
C ALA A 885 28.51 -45.16 -6.16
N GLY A 886 28.90 -44.60 -7.31
CA GLY A 886 28.60 -45.09 -8.65
C GLY A 886 27.17 -44.80 -9.13
N ARG A 887 26.30 -44.19 -8.31
CA ARG A 887 24.87 -44.05 -8.63
C ARG A 887 24.65 -42.89 -9.60
N VAL A 888 24.09 -43.21 -10.76
CA VAL A 888 23.65 -42.21 -11.74
C VAL A 888 22.30 -41.64 -11.35
N ARG A 889 22.17 -40.33 -11.48
CA ARG A 889 20.94 -39.54 -11.39
C ARG A 889 20.85 -38.73 -12.68
N TYR A 890 19.64 -38.48 -13.17
CA TYR A 890 19.45 -37.67 -14.36
C TYR A 890 18.41 -36.56 -14.16
N SER A 891 18.40 -35.61 -15.08
CA SER A 891 17.35 -34.60 -15.22
C SER A 891 17.03 -34.43 -16.70
N LEU A 892 15.74 -34.51 -17.06
CA LEU A 892 15.28 -34.28 -18.42
C LEU A 892 14.95 -32.79 -18.59
N ILE A 893 15.85 -32.07 -19.27
CA ILE A 893 15.74 -30.63 -19.50
C ILE A 893 15.03 -30.35 -20.83
N ASN A 894 14.01 -29.51 -20.73
CA ASN A 894 13.30 -28.90 -21.85
C ASN A 894 13.77 -27.45 -22.04
N GLY A 895 13.85 -27.00 -23.30
CA GLY A 895 14.19 -25.61 -23.63
C GLY A 895 15.52 -25.16 -23.03
N THR A 896 15.51 -24.02 -22.33
CA THR A 896 16.72 -23.41 -21.74
C THR A 896 17.20 -24.09 -20.46
N GLY A 897 16.35 -24.82 -19.74
CA GLY A 897 16.54 -25.17 -18.33
C GLY A 897 15.28 -24.92 -17.47
N PRO A 898 15.10 -25.65 -16.35
CA PRO A 898 13.97 -25.47 -15.44
C PRO A 898 14.02 -24.10 -14.74
N ARG A 899 12.86 -23.48 -14.53
CA ARG A 899 12.72 -22.14 -13.93
C ARG A 899 11.81 -22.18 -12.70
N LEU A 900 11.76 -21.07 -11.96
CA LEU A 900 10.89 -20.92 -10.78
C LEU A 900 9.42 -21.29 -11.12
N GLY A 901 8.86 -22.24 -10.37
CA GLY A 901 7.55 -22.86 -10.61
C GLY A 901 7.63 -24.30 -11.13
N ASP A 902 8.71 -24.69 -11.82
CA ASP A 902 8.77 -25.98 -12.55
C ASP A 902 8.96 -27.19 -11.64
N ALA A 903 9.61 -27.00 -10.48
CA ALA A 903 9.70 -28.03 -9.44
C ALA A 903 8.31 -28.39 -8.88
N ASP A 904 7.41 -27.41 -8.80
CA ASP A 904 6.12 -27.52 -8.11
C ASP A 904 5.02 -28.18 -8.96
N VAL A 905 5.34 -28.49 -10.22
CA VAL A 905 4.45 -29.14 -11.21
C VAL A 905 5.09 -30.38 -11.84
N ALA A 906 6.18 -30.91 -11.28
CA ALA A 906 6.86 -32.08 -11.80
C ALA A 906 5.90 -33.30 -11.92
N PRO A 907 5.98 -34.07 -13.02
CA PRO A 907 5.12 -35.24 -13.21
C PRO A 907 5.51 -36.37 -12.24
N SER A 908 4.52 -37.21 -11.91
CA SER A 908 4.67 -38.21 -10.84
C SER A 908 5.72 -39.28 -11.15
N ALA A 909 6.27 -39.89 -10.10
CA ALA A 909 7.34 -40.90 -10.17
C ALA A 909 7.06 -42.03 -11.19
N ALA A 910 5.80 -42.42 -11.38
CA ALA A 910 5.39 -43.48 -12.32
C ALA A 910 5.69 -43.15 -13.80
N VAL A 911 5.76 -41.87 -14.17
CA VAL A 911 6.04 -41.42 -15.55
C VAL A 911 7.52 -41.64 -15.92
N TRP A 912 8.40 -41.64 -14.92
CA TRP A 912 9.85 -41.74 -15.09
C TRP A 912 10.34 -43.19 -15.24
N VAL A 913 9.59 -44.18 -14.74
CA VAL A 913 9.98 -45.61 -14.72
C VAL A 913 10.50 -46.17 -16.06
N PRO A 914 9.90 -45.87 -17.24
CA PRO A 914 10.44 -46.37 -18.51
C PRO A 914 11.75 -45.68 -18.91
N LEU A 915 11.94 -44.42 -18.50
CA LEU A 915 13.16 -43.65 -18.75
C LEU A 915 14.28 -44.03 -17.74
N ASP A 916 13.93 -44.38 -16.51
CA ASP A 916 14.86 -44.92 -15.51
C ASP A 916 15.58 -46.16 -16.04
N ALA A 917 14.84 -47.07 -16.71
CA ALA A 917 15.42 -48.25 -17.37
C ALA A 917 16.39 -47.87 -18.49
N LEU A 918 15.96 -47.03 -19.44
CA LEU A 918 16.79 -46.56 -20.56
C LEU A 918 18.09 -45.88 -20.09
N VAL A 919 18.02 -45.09 -19.02
CA VAL A 919 19.20 -44.41 -18.45
C VAL A 919 20.08 -45.38 -17.67
N ALA A 920 19.51 -46.38 -16.99
CA ALA A 920 20.28 -47.40 -16.27
C ALA A 920 21.03 -48.33 -17.24
N ASP A 921 20.40 -48.75 -18.34
CA ASP A 921 21.06 -49.61 -19.34
C ASP A 921 22.16 -48.82 -20.08
N LEU A 922 21.88 -47.58 -20.53
CA LEU A 922 22.90 -46.66 -21.08
C LEU A 922 24.09 -46.45 -20.13
N ALA A 923 23.82 -46.20 -18.84
CA ALA A 923 24.87 -46.01 -17.83
C ALA A 923 25.67 -47.29 -17.53
N SER A 924 25.15 -48.46 -17.91
CA SER A 924 25.80 -49.76 -17.72
C SER A 924 26.58 -50.26 -18.94
N GLY A 925 26.46 -49.59 -20.10
CA GLY A 925 27.15 -49.97 -21.33
C GLY A 925 26.77 -51.36 -21.85
N ARG A 926 25.49 -51.72 -21.76
CA ARG A 926 25.00 -53.05 -22.18
C ARG A 926 24.80 -53.17 -23.69
N GLY A 927 24.42 -52.08 -24.35
CA GLY A 927 24.25 -51.99 -25.80
C GLY A 927 22.94 -52.61 -26.29
N GLY A 928 22.13 -51.81 -26.97
CA GLY A 928 20.79 -52.23 -27.40
C GLY A 928 19.96 -51.09 -28.00
N ASP A 929 18.66 -51.08 -27.68
CA ASP A 929 17.69 -50.10 -28.17
C ASP A 929 17.64 -48.81 -27.33
N GLU A 930 18.52 -48.61 -26.35
CA GLU A 930 18.50 -47.44 -25.45
C GLU A 930 18.56 -46.10 -26.20
N VAL A 931 19.35 -46.00 -27.27
CA VAL A 931 19.44 -44.80 -28.13
C VAL A 931 18.14 -44.59 -28.94
N THR A 932 17.48 -45.67 -29.37
CA THR A 932 16.14 -45.66 -29.98
C THR A 932 15.06 -45.24 -28.98
N GLY A 933 15.18 -45.65 -27.72
CA GLY A 933 14.29 -45.23 -26.63
C GLY A 933 14.44 -43.76 -26.27
N LEU A 934 15.68 -43.28 -26.12
CA LEU A 934 15.95 -41.87 -25.79
C LEU A 934 15.54 -40.93 -26.94
N SER A 935 15.78 -41.29 -28.20
CA SER A 935 15.25 -40.54 -29.34
C SER A 935 13.71 -40.57 -29.40
N ALA A 936 13.06 -41.64 -28.96
CA ALA A 936 11.60 -41.71 -28.81
C ALA A 936 11.04 -40.79 -27.69
N TYR A 937 11.86 -40.39 -26.72
CA TYR A 937 11.56 -39.29 -25.78
C TYR A 937 11.79 -37.88 -26.37
N GLY A 938 12.23 -37.79 -27.63
CA GLY A 938 12.63 -36.53 -28.29
C GLY A 938 13.99 -36.01 -27.80
N ILE A 939 14.78 -36.85 -27.12
CA ILE A 939 16.09 -36.46 -26.58
C ILE A 939 17.10 -36.47 -27.72
N ARG A 940 17.79 -35.34 -27.91
CA ARG A 940 18.86 -35.18 -28.92
C ARG A 940 20.24 -35.13 -28.28
N TYR A 941 20.32 -34.72 -27.03
CA TYR A 941 21.56 -34.41 -26.34
C TYR A 941 21.66 -35.13 -25.00
N VAL A 942 22.84 -35.69 -24.71
CA VAL A 942 23.22 -36.26 -23.42
C VAL A 942 24.37 -35.42 -22.88
N LEU A 943 24.22 -34.82 -21.69
CA LEU A 943 25.21 -33.94 -21.06
C LEU A 943 25.66 -34.54 -19.72
N LEU A 944 26.95 -34.84 -19.56
CA LEU A 944 27.54 -35.17 -18.27
C LEU A 944 27.92 -33.86 -17.56
N ALA A 945 27.27 -33.55 -16.44
CA ALA A 945 27.44 -32.26 -15.77
C ALA A 945 28.78 -32.16 -15.01
N ALA A 946 29.28 -30.94 -14.86
CA ALA A 946 30.55 -30.68 -14.16
C ALA A 946 30.58 -31.24 -12.73
N GLY A 947 31.76 -31.69 -12.30
CA GLY A 947 31.98 -32.30 -10.98
C GLY A 947 31.47 -33.75 -10.85
N THR A 948 31.17 -34.41 -11.96
CA THR A 948 30.80 -35.84 -12.01
C THR A 948 32.04 -36.72 -12.20
N SER A 949 32.00 -37.97 -11.73
CA SER A 949 33.04 -38.98 -12.01
C SER A 949 33.21 -39.25 -13.51
N THR A 950 34.46 -39.37 -13.96
CA THR A 950 34.81 -39.57 -15.37
C THR A 950 34.58 -41.00 -15.89
N GLU A 951 34.16 -41.92 -15.03
CA GLU A 951 33.96 -43.35 -15.33
C GLU A 951 32.89 -43.60 -16.39
N LEU A 952 31.88 -42.74 -16.49
CA LEU A 952 30.86 -42.79 -17.55
C LEU A 952 31.38 -42.36 -18.93
N ILE A 953 32.51 -41.64 -19.02
CA ILE A 953 32.97 -41.08 -20.31
C ILE A 953 33.34 -42.20 -21.31
N PRO A 954 34.14 -43.23 -20.95
CA PRO A 954 34.43 -44.36 -21.85
C PRO A 954 33.19 -45.20 -22.20
N VAL A 955 32.18 -45.24 -21.32
CA VAL A 955 30.91 -45.95 -21.57
C VAL A 955 30.11 -45.21 -22.66
N LEU A 956 29.89 -43.91 -22.47
CA LEU A 956 29.14 -43.06 -23.40
C LEU A 956 29.87 -42.80 -24.73
N ASP A 957 31.22 -42.81 -24.74
CA ASP A 957 32.02 -42.78 -25.97
C ASP A 957 32.06 -44.14 -26.71
N GLY A 958 31.65 -45.23 -26.05
CA GLY A 958 31.57 -46.57 -26.65
C GLY A 958 30.21 -46.93 -27.26
N GLU A 959 29.14 -46.22 -26.88
CA GLU A 959 27.75 -46.59 -27.20
C GLU A 959 27.36 -46.31 -28.67
N PRO A 960 26.95 -47.32 -29.46
CA PRO A 960 26.54 -47.15 -30.84
C PRO A 960 25.40 -46.13 -31.03
N GLY A 961 25.69 -45.04 -31.74
CA GLY A 961 24.71 -44.01 -32.08
C GLY A 961 24.83 -42.73 -31.24
N LEU A 962 25.62 -42.73 -30.16
CA LEU A 962 26.10 -41.49 -29.55
C LEU A 962 27.30 -40.93 -30.33
N ARG A 963 27.34 -39.60 -30.48
CA ARG A 963 28.49 -38.88 -31.02
C ARG A 963 28.85 -37.71 -30.11
N ARG A 964 30.03 -37.77 -29.47
CA ARG A 964 30.60 -36.68 -28.68
C ARG A 964 30.76 -35.42 -29.54
N LEU A 965 30.27 -34.29 -29.04
CA LEU A 965 30.33 -32.97 -29.69
C LEU A 965 31.35 -32.04 -29.04
N SER A 966 31.42 -32.05 -27.70
CA SER A 966 32.33 -31.18 -26.95
C SER A 966 32.70 -31.79 -25.60
N SER A 967 33.82 -31.32 -25.06
CA SER A 967 34.14 -31.43 -23.63
C SER A 967 34.88 -30.17 -23.19
N ALA A 968 34.25 -29.36 -22.35
CA ALA A 968 34.73 -28.05 -21.93
C ALA A 968 34.22 -27.74 -20.50
N GLY A 969 35.02 -27.03 -19.69
CA GLY A 969 34.62 -26.66 -18.33
C GLY A 969 34.38 -27.83 -17.35
N GLY A 970 34.79 -29.05 -17.71
CA GLY A 970 34.46 -30.27 -16.96
C GLY A 970 33.10 -30.89 -17.31
N GLU A 971 32.37 -30.32 -18.29
CA GLU A 971 31.18 -30.94 -18.88
C GLU A 971 31.55 -31.69 -20.16
N VAL A 972 30.80 -32.75 -20.49
CA VAL A 972 30.96 -33.52 -21.74
C VAL A 972 29.58 -33.72 -22.37
N LEU A 973 29.49 -33.52 -23.68
CA LEU A 973 28.23 -33.48 -24.42
C LEU A 973 28.26 -34.44 -25.62
N TRP A 974 27.27 -35.32 -25.71
CA TRP A 974 27.02 -36.22 -26.83
C TRP A 974 25.70 -35.87 -27.53
N ARG A 975 25.62 -36.20 -28.81
CA ARG A 975 24.42 -36.12 -29.63
C ARG A 975 23.95 -37.52 -30.02
N ILE A 976 22.65 -37.75 -29.89
CA ILE A 976 21.96 -38.95 -30.35
C ILE A 976 21.76 -38.90 -31.87
N SER A 977 22.02 -40.03 -32.52
CA SER A 977 21.76 -40.24 -33.95
C SER A 977 20.31 -40.69 -34.18
N GLY A 978 19.64 -40.17 -35.20
CA GLY A 978 18.26 -40.53 -35.57
C GLY A 978 17.24 -39.39 -35.46
N THR A 979 15.96 -39.72 -35.69
CA THR A 979 14.83 -38.76 -35.72
C THR A 979 14.49 -38.28 -34.32
N THR A 980 15.09 -37.16 -33.90
CA THR A 980 14.95 -36.59 -32.55
C THR A 980 14.08 -35.33 -32.56
N SER A 981 12.77 -35.50 -32.39
CA SER A 981 11.78 -34.41 -32.33
C SER A 981 10.64 -34.72 -31.34
N ARG A 982 9.99 -33.69 -30.79
CA ARG A 982 8.81 -33.85 -29.91
C ARG A 982 7.67 -34.58 -30.62
N ALA A 983 7.26 -34.05 -31.76
CA ALA A 983 6.21 -34.62 -32.58
C ALA A 983 6.81 -35.45 -33.73
N ARG A 984 6.14 -36.53 -34.12
CA ARG A 984 6.53 -37.41 -35.23
C ARG A 984 5.36 -38.26 -35.73
N ILE A 985 5.35 -38.57 -37.03
CA ILE A 985 4.56 -39.69 -37.57
C ILE A 985 5.36 -40.98 -37.41
N ILE A 986 4.68 -42.04 -37.02
CA ILE A 986 5.16 -43.41 -37.09
C ILE A 986 4.32 -44.17 -38.13
N ALA A 987 5.00 -44.83 -39.07
CA ALA A 987 4.41 -45.56 -40.19
C ALA A 987 5.13 -46.92 -40.34
N GLY A 988 4.72 -47.90 -39.54
CA GLY A 988 5.52 -49.12 -39.35
C GLY A 988 6.84 -48.79 -38.65
N GLU A 989 7.97 -49.12 -39.27
CA GLU A 989 9.31 -48.80 -38.77
C GLU A 989 9.77 -47.37 -39.15
N GLU A 990 9.13 -46.72 -40.14
CA GLU A 990 9.51 -45.37 -40.56
C GLU A 990 9.03 -44.29 -39.56
N GLN A 991 9.91 -43.34 -39.25
CA GLN A 991 9.64 -42.23 -38.33
C GLN A 991 9.99 -40.87 -38.95
N THR A 992 8.99 -40.03 -39.18
CA THR A 992 9.13 -38.71 -39.80
C THR A 992 8.93 -37.61 -38.75
N SER A 993 9.93 -36.73 -38.56
CA SER A 993 9.84 -35.63 -37.60
C SER A 993 8.78 -34.61 -37.99
N ILE A 994 8.02 -34.13 -37.01
CA ILE A 994 6.98 -33.10 -37.17
C ILE A 994 7.34 -31.89 -36.31
N GLY A 995 7.08 -30.70 -36.85
CA GLY A 995 7.26 -29.45 -36.10
C GLY A 995 6.21 -29.25 -35.02
N VAL A 996 6.59 -28.71 -33.87
CA VAL A 996 5.66 -27.98 -33.00
C VAL A 996 5.40 -26.59 -33.60
N ASN A 997 4.27 -25.97 -33.23
CA ASN A 997 3.86 -24.65 -33.73
C ASN A 997 4.83 -23.54 -33.25
N ASP A 998 5.11 -23.50 -31.95
CA ASP A 998 6.11 -22.61 -31.34
C ASP A 998 7.11 -23.46 -30.52
N GLY A 999 8.39 -23.42 -30.89
CA GLY A 999 9.46 -24.09 -30.15
C GLY A 999 9.95 -23.30 -28.92
N SER A 1000 9.59 -22.02 -28.81
CA SER A 1000 9.94 -21.15 -27.69
C SER A 1000 8.94 -21.24 -26.53
N ASP A 1001 7.65 -21.47 -26.82
CA ASP A 1001 6.62 -21.80 -25.82
C ASP A 1001 5.69 -22.93 -26.30
N LEU A 1002 6.06 -24.16 -25.93
CA LEU A 1002 5.30 -25.39 -26.16
C LEU A 1002 3.94 -25.46 -25.43
N THR A 1003 3.57 -24.46 -24.62
CA THR A 1003 2.28 -24.44 -23.90
C THR A 1003 1.20 -23.62 -24.62
N VAL A 1004 1.55 -22.93 -25.71
CA VAL A 1004 0.61 -22.20 -26.57
C VAL A 1004 -0.32 -23.19 -27.29
N SER A 1005 -1.61 -22.87 -27.37
CA SER A 1005 -2.56 -23.59 -28.23
C SER A 1005 -2.72 -22.84 -29.55
N PRO A 1006 -2.59 -23.50 -30.72
CA PRO A 1006 -2.36 -24.94 -30.90
C PRO A 1006 -0.89 -25.33 -30.72
N TYR A 1007 -0.66 -26.56 -30.24
CA TYR A 1007 0.65 -27.20 -30.05
C TYR A 1007 1.27 -27.64 -31.39
N ILE A 1008 0.43 -28.07 -32.33
CA ILE A 1008 0.77 -28.34 -33.74
C ILE A 1008 -0.35 -27.74 -34.59
N ASP A 1009 0.01 -26.99 -35.64
CA ASP A 1009 -0.89 -26.58 -36.71
C ASP A 1009 -0.14 -26.57 -38.06
N GLN A 1010 -0.14 -27.69 -38.78
CA GLN A 1010 0.48 -27.79 -40.10
C GLN A 1010 -0.06 -28.97 -40.93
N GLY A 1011 0.23 -28.95 -42.23
CA GLY A 1011 0.02 -30.09 -43.12
C GLY A 1011 0.92 -31.27 -42.78
N LEU A 1012 0.35 -32.47 -42.65
CA LEU A 1012 1.12 -33.71 -42.56
C LEU A 1012 1.72 -34.10 -43.92
N PRO A 1013 2.90 -34.75 -43.95
CA PRO A 1013 3.46 -35.30 -45.19
C PRO A 1013 2.54 -36.40 -45.76
N ASP A 1014 2.64 -36.62 -47.06
CA ASP A 1014 1.84 -37.64 -47.76
C ASP A 1014 2.20 -39.06 -47.29
N GLY A 1015 1.28 -40.01 -47.47
CA GLY A 1015 1.49 -41.40 -47.10
C GLY A 1015 0.22 -42.24 -47.07
N THR A 1016 0.39 -43.49 -47.46
CA THR A 1016 -0.63 -44.54 -47.57
C THR A 1016 -0.50 -45.55 -46.42
N GLY A 1017 -1.62 -46.06 -45.92
CA GLY A 1017 -1.67 -47.04 -44.83
C GLY A 1017 -1.80 -46.43 -43.43
N PRO A 1018 -1.79 -47.29 -42.38
CA PRO A 1018 -2.01 -46.86 -41.00
C PRO A 1018 -0.81 -46.06 -40.47
N ARG A 1019 -1.06 -44.80 -40.11
CA ARG A 1019 -0.07 -43.87 -39.55
C ARG A 1019 -0.56 -43.30 -38.22
N SER A 1020 0.36 -43.10 -37.28
CA SER A 1020 0.06 -42.51 -35.97
C SER A 1020 0.90 -41.26 -35.72
N LEU A 1021 0.26 -40.15 -35.36
CA LEU A 1021 0.92 -38.93 -34.87
C LEU A 1021 1.19 -39.09 -33.38
N VAL A 1022 2.47 -39.14 -33.00
CA VAL A 1022 2.96 -39.13 -31.61
C VAL A 1022 3.41 -37.72 -31.28
N ILE A 1023 3.00 -37.17 -30.13
CA ILE A 1023 3.20 -35.75 -29.80
C ILE A 1023 4.28 -35.46 -28.72
N GLY A 1024 4.86 -36.50 -28.12
CA GLY A 1024 6.01 -36.38 -27.21
C GLY A 1024 5.67 -35.90 -25.81
N THR A 1025 4.44 -36.17 -25.36
CA THR A 1025 3.89 -35.76 -24.05
C THR A 1025 3.20 -36.93 -23.35
N THR A 1026 3.08 -36.88 -22.02
CA THR A 1026 2.26 -37.82 -21.25
C THR A 1026 0.81 -37.92 -21.78
N PRO A 1027 0.22 -39.14 -21.89
CA PRO A 1027 -1.19 -39.34 -22.23
C PRO A 1027 -2.13 -38.63 -21.26
N ASP A 1028 -3.08 -37.83 -21.79
CA ASP A 1028 -4.11 -37.14 -21.01
C ASP A 1028 -5.36 -36.90 -21.90
N PRO A 1029 -6.58 -37.22 -21.42
CA PRO A 1029 -7.82 -37.06 -22.20
C PRO A 1029 -8.22 -35.60 -22.51
N ALA A 1030 -7.50 -34.61 -21.99
CA ALA A 1030 -7.66 -33.21 -22.38
C ALA A 1030 -6.91 -32.85 -23.68
N TRP A 1031 -5.96 -33.67 -24.15
CA TRP A 1031 -5.38 -33.54 -25.49
C TRP A 1031 -6.40 -33.89 -26.57
N ARG A 1032 -6.43 -33.09 -27.64
CA ARG A 1032 -7.30 -33.29 -28.81
C ARG A 1032 -6.52 -33.03 -30.09
N ALA A 1033 -6.75 -33.88 -31.08
CA ALA A 1033 -6.25 -33.69 -32.43
C ALA A 1033 -7.41 -33.66 -33.43
N VAL A 1034 -7.34 -32.78 -34.43
CA VAL A 1034 -8.35 -32.59 -35.46
C VAL A 1034 -7.65 -32.51 -36.82
N ALA A 1035 -8.05 -33.35 -37.77
CA ALA A 1035 -7.64 -33.24 -39.16
C ALA A 1035 -8.61 -32.34 -39.93
N ILE A 1036 -8.08 -31.28 -40.53
CA ILE A 1036 -8.78 -30.37 -41.43
C ILE A 1036 -8.39 -30.75 -42.87
N THR A 1037 -9.38 -31.06 -43.69
CA THR A 1037 -9.16 -31.42 -45.10
C THR A 1037 -8.96 -30.14 -45.93
N PRO A 1038 -7.78 -29.87 -46.53
CA PRO A 1038 -7.47 -28.57 -47.13
C PRO A 1038 -8.37 -28.17 -48.32
N THR A 1039 -9.03 -29.13 -48.97
CA THR A 1039 -9.89 -28.92 -50.13
C THR A 1039 -11.37 -28.69 -49.79
N THR A 1040 -11.83 -29.06 -48.58
CA THR A 1040 -13.23 -28.92 -48.16
C THR A 1040 -13.42 -28.04 -46.92
N GLY A 1041 -12.35 -27.83 -46.13
CA GLY A 1041 -12.43 -27.20 -44.81
C GLY A 1041 -13.11 -28.06 -43.74
N GLU A 1042 -13.42 -29.33 -44.05
CA GLU A 1042 -14.07 -30.24 -43.11
C GLU A 1042 -13.09 -30.72 -42.02
N ALA A 1043 -13.52 -30.61 -40.76
CA ALA A 1043 -12.70 -30.85 -39.58
C ALA A 1043 -13.16 -32.11 -38.84
N VAL A 1044 -12.32 -33.15 -38.84
CA VAL A 1044 -12.60 -34.47 -38.28
C VAL A 1044 -11.72 -34.73 -37.06
N GLY A 1045 -12.33 -35.03 -35.91
CA GLY A 1045 -11.60 -35.36 -34.68
C GLY A 1045 -10.88 -36.72 -34.80
N LEU A 1046 -9.59 -36.74 -34.47
CA LEU A 1046 -8.76 -37.94 -34.52
C LEU A 1046 -8.85 -38.74 -33.21
N PRO A 1047 -9.05 -40.07 -33.26
CA PRO A 1047 -9.08 -40.88 -32.05
C PRO A 1047 -7.68 -41.06 -31.47
N ALA A 1048 -7.58 -41.03 -30.14
CA ALA A 1048 -6.37 -41.40 -29.42
C ALA A 1048 -6.13 -42.92 -29.55
N VAL A 1049 -4.86 -43.30 -29.76
CA VAL A 1049 -4.46 -44.70 -29.99
C VAL A 1049 -3.17 -44.98 -29.20
N ALA A 1050 -3.04 -46.20 -28.66
CA ALA A 1050 -1.79 -46.67 -28.04
C ALA A 1050 -0.82 -47.15 -29.13
N VAL A 1051 0.46 -46.84 -28.96
CA VAL A 1051 1.54 -47.22 -29.90
C VAL A 1051 2.48 -48.18 -29.20
N ASP A 1052 2.81 -49.30 -29.83
CA ASP A 1052 3.73 -50.29 -29.27
C ASP A 1052 5.21 -49.85 -29.32
N GLY A 1053 6.06 -50.53 -28.55
CA GLY A 1053 7.50 -50.28 -28.52
C GLY A 1053 7.90 -48.98 -27.80
N PRO A 1054 9.07 -48.38 -28.12
CA PRO A 1054 9.67 -47.29 -27.34
C PRO A 1054 8.88 -45.97 -27.34
N SER A 1055 7.77 -45.89 -28.09
CA SER A 1055 6.91 -44.70 -28.18
C SER A 1055 5.65 -44.77 -27.31
N GLY A 1056 5.35 -45.93 -26.71
CA GLY A 1056 4.10 -46.19 -25.97
C GLY A 1056 3.92 -45.43 -24.66
N TRP A 1057 4.95 -44.70 -24.21
CA TRP A 1057 4.85 -43.77 -23.08
C TRP A 1057 4.14 -42.45 -23.45
N SER A 1058 4.02 -42.12 -24.74
CA SER A 1058 3.54 -40.83 -25.25
C SER A 1058 2.07 -40.89 -25.71
N GLN A 1059 1.36 -39.76 -25.58
CA GLN A 1059 0.11 -39.50 -26.28
C GLN A 1059 0.31 -39.65 -27.80
N ALA A 1060 -0.64 -40.33 -28.45
CA ALA A 1060 -0.69 -40.49 -29.90
C ALA A 1060 -2.13 -40.50 -30.45
N PHE A 1061 -2.27 -40.24 -31.75
CA PHE A 1061 -3.53 -40.16 -32.48
C PHE A 1061 -3.42 -40.85 -33.85
N ALA A 1062 -4.46 -41.58 -34.27
CA ALA A 1062 -4.49 -42.14 -35.62
C ALA A 1062 -4.73 -41.04 -36.66
N THR A 1063 -3.89 -40.97 -37.69
CA THR A 1063 -3.99 -39.98 -38.78
C THR A 1063 -4.53 -40.62 -40.06
N PRO A 1064 -5.42 -39.95 -40.82
CA PRO A 1064 -5.90 -40.46 -42.11
C PRO A 1064 -4.79 -40.45 -43.19
N GLU A 1065 -5.09 -41.09 -44.31
CA GLU A 1065 -4.21 -41.10 -45.49
C GLU A 1065 -4.14 -39.72 -46.18
N GLY A 1066 -3.06 -39.47 -46.94
CA GLY A 1066 -2.85 -38.20 -47.63
C GLY A 1066 -2.23 -37.11 -46.75
N THR A 1067 -2.52 -35.84 -47.09
CA THR A 1067 -1.90 -34.63 -46.52
C THR A 1067 -2.90 -33.72 -45.75
N PRO A 1068 -3.56 -34.20 -44.68
CA PRO A 1068 -4.43 -33.35 -43.86
C PRO A 1068 -3.62 -32.26 -43.14
N GLN A 1069 -4.21 -31.09 -42.93
CA GLN A 1069 -3.73 -30.16 -41.91
C GLN A 1069 -4.17 -30.67 -40.55
N VAL A 1070 -3.27 -30.86 -39.59
CA VAL A 1070 -3.62 -31.36 -38.26
C VAL A 1070 -3.36 -30.31 -37.20
N LEU A 1071 -4.45 -29.99 -36.49
CA LEU A 1071 -4.50 -29.11 -35.33
C LEU A 1071 -4.46 -29.97 -34.06
N VAL A 1072 -3.49 -29.74 -33.17
CA VAL A 1072 -3.41 -30.40 -31.85
C VAL A 1072 -3.50 -29.36 -30.74
N GLU A 1073 -4.42 -29.56 -29.79
CA GLU A 1073 -4.71 -28.61 -28.71
C GLU A 1073 -4.87 -29.31 -27.36
N PHE A 1074 -4.62 -28.56 -26.28
CA PHE A 1074 -4.90 -29.00 -24.90
C PHE A 1074 -6.10 -28.22 -24.33
N ASN A 1075 -7.10 -28.93 -23.80
CA ASN A 1075 -8.37 -28.34 -23.35
C ASN A 1075 -8.26 -27.56 -22.01
N SER A 1076 -7.76 -26.33 -22.08
CA SER A 1076 -7.60 -25.42 -20.93
C SER A 1076 -8.90 -24.84 -20.35
N SER A 1077 -10.07 -25.16 -20.92
CA SER A 1077 -11.36 -24.55 -20.55
C SER A 1077 -11.79 -24.79 -19.09
N ALA A 1078 -11.26 -25.82 -18.42
CA ALA A 1078 -11.45 -26.04 -17.00
C ALA A 1078 -10.62 -25.06 -16.15
N ARG A 1079 -9.32 -24.89 -16.46
CA ARG A 1079 -8.41 -23.96 -15.79
C ARG A 1079 -8.89 -22.51 -15.92
N SER A 1080 -9.25 -22.09 -17.14
CA SER A 1080 -9.78 -20.75 -17.41
C SER A 1080 -11.00 -20.40 -16.54
N ARG A 1081 -11.97 -21.31 -16.42
CA ARG A 1081 -13.14 -21.13 -15.52
C ARG A 1081 -12.74 -21.00 -14.05
N TRP A 1082 -11.75 -21.77 -13.59
CA TRP A 1082 -11.25 -21.66 -12.22
C TRP A 1082 -10.52 -20.34 -11.97
N LEU A 1083 -9.70 -19.84 -12.91
CA LEU A 1083 -9.05 -18.53 -12.79
C LEU A 1083 -10.07 -17.39 -12.62
N TRP A 1084 -11.18 -17.42 -13.38
CA TRP A 1084 -12.27 -16.44 -13.21
C TRP A 1084 -12.97 -16.54 -11.84
N ILE A 1085 -13.14 -17.76 -11.30
CA ILE A 1085 -13.69 -17.97 -9.95
C ILE A 1085 -12.73 -17.45 -8.88
N GLN A 1086 -11.43 -17.78 -8.97
CA GLN A 1086 -10.39 -17.29 -8.08
C GLN A 1086 -10.33 -15.75 -8.08
N PHE A 1087 -10.34 -15.13 -9.26
CA PHE A 1087 -10.36 -13.67 -9.43
C PHE A 1087 -11.60 -13.05 -8.76
N GLY A 1088 -12.78 -13.63 -8.98
CA GLY A 1088 -14.02 -13.18 -8.33
C GLY A 1088 -13.98 -13.28 -6.80
N VAL A 1089 -13.46 -14.39 -6.26
CA VAL A 1089 -13.30 -14.58 -4.81
C VAL A 1089 -12.25 -13.61 -4.24
N LEU A 1090 -11.11 -13.44 -4.90
CA LEU A 1090 -10.05 -12.51 -4.47
C LEU A 1090 -10.54 -11.05 -4.48
N ALA A 1091 -11.21 -10.62 -5.55
CA ALA A 1091 -11.80 -9.30 -5.64
C ALA A 1091 -12.85 -9.05 -4.53
N LEU A 1092 -13.72 -10.03 -4.28
CA LEU A 1092 -14.69 -9.97 -3.18
C LEU A 1092 -14.00 -9.87 -1.81
N LEU A 1093 -12.92 -10.61 -1.58
CA LEU A 1093 -12.17 -10.56 -0.31
C LEU A 1093 -11.43 -9.23 -0.12
N ILE A 1094 -10.81 -8.68 -1.18
CA ILE A 1094 -10.17 -7.36 -1.15
C ILE A 1094 -11.22 -6.30 -0.83
N VAL A 1095 -12.36 -6.31 -1.53
CA VAL A 1095 -13.49 -5.43 -1.22
C VAL A 1095 -13.94 -5.61 0.23
N LEU A 1096 -14.16 -6.82 0.73
CA LEU A 1096 -14.55 -7.05 2.12
C LEU A 1096 -13.52 -6.54 3.13
N ALA A 1097 -12.21 -6.66 2.85
CA ALA A 1097 -11.11 -6.23 3.70
C ALA A 1097 -10.89 -4.70 3.72
N LEU A 1098 -11.26 -3.97 2.65
CA LEU A 1098 -11.16 -2.51 2.57
C LEU A 1098 -12.02 -1.77 3.63
N PRO A 1099 -11.59 -0.59 4.10
CA PRO A 1099 -12.38 0.22 5.02
C PRO A 1099 -13.67 0.71 4.35
N SER A 1100 -14.82 0.36 4.94
CA SER A 1100 -16.04 1.13 4.71
C SER A 1100 -15.86 2.53 5.31
N ARG A 1101 -16.23 3.58 4.58
CA ARG A 1101 -16.57 4.87 5.20
C ARG A 1101 -17.60 4.58 6.31
N ARG A 1102 -17.31 5.00 7.55
CA ARG A 1102 -18.40 5.24 8.51
C ARG A 1102 -19.17 6.45 7.98
N LYS A 1103 -20.49 6.34 7.93
CA LYS A 1103 -21.34 7.53 8.02
C LYS A 1103 -21.05 8.13 9.41
N ALA A 1104 -21.01 9.45 9.54
CA ALA A 1104 -21.02 10.05 10.87
C ALA A 1104 -22.43 9.87 11.42
N ASP A 1105 -22.60 8.94 12.35
CA ASP A 1105 -23.81 8.82 13.15
C ASP A 1105 -23.77 9.98 14.16
N LEU A 1106 -24.59 11.02 13.95
CA LEU A 1106 -24.56 12.27 14.73
C LEU A 1106 -25.56 12.26 15.89
N ASP A 1107 -26.35 11.20 16.01
CA ASP A 1107 -27.59 11.13 16.80
C ASP A 1107 -27.37 10.96 18.32
N SER A 1108 -26.15 11.22 18.83
CA SER A 1108 -25.76 10.92 20.23
C SER A 1108 -25.90 12.10 21.22
N GLU A 1109 -25.94 13.35 20.74
CA GLU A 1109 -26.00 14.54 21.61
C GLU A 1109 -27.42 15.14 21.69
N ASP A 1110 -28.13 15.23 20.56
CA ASP A 1110 -29.51 15.75 20.52
C ASP A 1110 -30.51 14.90 21.35
N ALA A 1111 -30.19 13.62 21.58
CA ALA A 1111 -30.96 12.71 22.43
C ALA A 1111 -30.93 13.09 23.93
N VAL A 1112 -29.98 13.93 24.37
CA VAL A 1112 -29.87 14.41 25.76
C VAL A 1112 -30.65 15.71 25.96
N ALA A 1113 -30.68 16.59 24.94
CA ALA A 1113 -31.38 17.87 25.01
C ALA A 1113 -32.91 17.75 24.78
N SER A 1114 -33.38 16.73 24.07
CA SER A 1114 -34.80 16.54 23.71
C SER A 1114 -35.62 15.76 24.74
N GLY A 1115 -35.09 15.53 25.94
CA GLY A 1115 -35.73 14.80 27.04
C GLY A 1115 -36.90 15.53 27.74
N GLY A 1116 -37.79 16.19 27.01
CA GLY A 1116 -38.86 17.01 27.57
C GLY A 1116 -40.11 17.15 26.68
N ILE A 1117 -41.18 16.45 27.07
CA ILE A 1117 -42.58 16.66 26.62
C ILE A 1117 -42.83 16.42 25.11
N GLY A 1118 -43.28 15.21 24.77
CA GLY A 1118 -43.80 14.89 23.42
C GLY A 1118 -44.77 13.70 23.45
N ILE A 1119 -46.04 13.92 23.07
CA ILE A 1119 -47.10 12.90 23.11
C ILE A 1119 -47.10 12.09 21.80
N ALA A 1120 -46.94 10.77 21.89
CA ALA A 1120 -46.89 9.89 20.72
C ALA A 1120 -48.30 9.49 20.22
N SER A 1121 -48.75 10.07 19.10
CA SER A 1121 -49.97 9.64 18.39
C SER A 1121 -49.67 8.60 17.31
N THR A 1122 -49.76 7.31 17.63
CA THR A 1122 -49.60 6.20 16.66
C THR A 1122 -50.87 5.97 15.83
N SER A 1123 -50.72 5.81 14.51
CA SER A 1123 -51.82 5.60 13.55
C SER A 1123 -51.46 4.60 12.44
N GLY A 1124 -52.22 3.49 12.33
CA GLY A 1124 -52.12 2.46 11.27
C GLY A 1124 -50.97 1.44 11.45
N ALA A 1125 -51.20 0.12 11.57
CA ALA A 1125 -51.81 -0.87 10.64
C ALA A 1125 -50.81 -1.37 9.56
N PHE A 1126 -50.72 -2.64 9.13
CA PHE A 1126 -51.49 -3.91 9.37
C PHE A 1126 -50.67 -5.10 8.77
N VAL A 1127 -50.83 -6.42 9.03
CA VAL A 1127 -51.24 -7.28 10.18
C VAL A 1127 -50.95 -8.77 9.82
N MET A 1128 -51.22 -9.76 10.70
CA MET A 1128 -51.05 -11.25 10.56
C MET A 1128 -49.61 -11.81 10.68
N ALA A 1129 -49.37 -13.04 11.20
CA ALA A 1129 -50.13 -13.95 12.08
C ALA A 1129 -49.19 -15.05 12.68
N GLY A 1130 -49.58 -15.67 13.81
CA GLY A 1130 -48.90 -16.84 14.42
C GLY A 1130 -49.31 -18.20 13.84
N PRO A 1131 -48.88 -19.37 14.41
CA PRO A 1131 -49.19 -19.72 15.81
C PRO A 1131 -48.15 -20.60 16.58
N GLY A 1132 -48.40 -20.83 17.89
CA GLY A 1132 -48.17 -22.15 18.52
C GLY A 1132 -47.24 -22.29 19.76
N GLY A 1133 -47.79 -22.24 20.98
CA GLY A 1133 -47.16 -22.67 22.26
C GLY A 1133 -46.09 -21.73 22.84
N GLY A 1134 -45.86 -21.58 24.16
CA GLY A 1134 -46.39 -22.25 25.37
C GLY A 1134 -45.21 -22.58 26.31
N GLU A 1135 -45.17 -22.26 27.62
CA GLU A 1135 -46.12 -21.64 28.56
C GLU A 1135 -45.41 -20.68 29.56
N ARG A 1136 -46.22 -19.94 30.34
CA ARG A 1136 -46.11 -19.48 31.76
C ARG A 1136 -44.75 -19.40 32.50
N ALA A 1137 -44.57 -18.57 33.54
CA ALA A 1137 -45.20 -17.32 34.03
C ALA A 1137 -44.56 -16.95 35.40
N LEU A 1138 -44.45 -15.65 35.74
CA LEU A 1138 -44.84 -15.11 37.07
C LEU A 1138 -44.97 -13.57 37.05
N ALA A 1139 -45.49 -12.98 38.12
CA ALA A 1139 -46.02 -11.61 38.19
C ALA A 1139 -45.21 -10.65 39.10
N PRO A 1140 -45.47 -9.32 39.10
CA PRO A 1140 -44.54 -8.28 39.60
C PRO A 1140 -45.04 -7.50 40.86
N ALA A 1141 -44.42 -6.32 41.09
CA ALA A 1141 -44.81 -5.21 41.99
C ALA A 1141 -44.34 -5.30 43.47
N PRO A 1142 -44.30 -4.19 44.25
CA PRO A 1142 -44.76 -2.82 43.94
C PRO A 1142 -43.75 -1.66 44.19
N MET A 1143 -44.17 -0.45 43.82
CA MET A 1143 -43.61 0.86 44.25
C MET A 1143 -44.32 1.37 45.52
N PRO A 1144 -43.69 2.27 46.30
CA PRO A 1144 -44.37 3.22 47.17
C PRO A 1144 -44.26 4.68 46.69
N GLY A 1145 -45.10 5.55 47.26
CA GLY A 1145 -45.25 6.98 46.94
C GLY A 1145 -44.71 7.94 48.04
N PRO A 1146 -45.24 9.19 48.15
CA PRO A 1146 -44.42 10.36 48.54
C PRO A 1146 -44.94 11.20 49.74
N VAL A 1147 -44.33 12.40 49.91
CA VAL A 1147 -44.86 13.68 50.50
C VAL A 1147 -44.36 14.13 51.90
N SER A 1148 -44.05 15.44 51.98
CA SER A 1148 -43.97 16.42 53.12
C SER A 1148 -43.03 16.26 54.33
N GLU A 1149 -42.13 17.25 54.47
CA GLU A 1149 -41.88 18.21 55.59
C GLU A 1149 -42.14 17.89 57.08
N ALA A 1150 -41.27 18.50 57.92
CA ALA A 1150 -41.48 19.11 59.25
C ALA A 1150 -40.91 18.44 60.55
N GLU A 1151 -40.05 19.22 61.21
CA GLU A 1151 -39.86 19.42 62.68
C GLU A 1151 -39.22 18.36 63.64
N ILE A 1152 -38.20 18.85 64.39
CA ILE A 1152 -37.94 18.71 65.85
C ILE A 1152 -37.59 17.32 66.44
N ALA A 1153 -36.55 17.11 67.29
CA ALA A 1153 -35.38 17.94 67.67
C ALA A 1153 -34.29 17.14 68.45
N SER A 1154 -33.09 17.74 68.55
CA SER A 1154 -32.09 17.66 69.64
C SER A 1154 -31.49 16.33 70.14
N ALA A 1155 -30.15 16.19 70.02
CA ALA A 1155 -29.27 15.72 71.09
C ALA A 1155 -27.80 16.20 70.89
N SER A 1156 -27.18 16.62 72.01
CA SER A 1156 -25.75 16.78 72.39
C SER A 1156 -24.61 16.16 71.55
N ASP A 1157 -23.32 16.55 71.69
CA ASP A 1157 -22.60 17.73 72.24
C ASP A 1157 -21.06 17.48 72.06
N ALA A 1158 -20.23 18.52 72.17
CA ALA A 1158 -18.76 18.54 72.26
C ALA A 1158 -17.90 18.03 71.06
N GLY A 1159 -16.86 18.82 70.71
CA GLY A 1159 -15.89 18.54 69.64
C GLY A 1159 -14.58 17.85 70.13
N PRO A 1160 -13.36 18.27 69.70
CA PRO A 1160 -12.98 19.61 69.23
C PRO A 1160 -12.39 19.67 67.79
N GLU A 1161 -12.12 20.90 67.34
CA GLU A 1161 -11.26 21.24 66.18
C GLU A 1161 -9.76 21.03 66.53
N PRO A 1162 -8.83 21.20 65.54
CA PRO A 1162 -8.25 22.53 65.39
C PRO A 1162 -7.91 22.99 63.95
N ASP A 1163 -8.06 24.31 63.77
CA ASP A 1163 -7.17 25.27 63.11
C ASP A 1163 -6.68 25.10 61.65
N ILE A 1164 -6.82 26.21 60.91
CA ILE A 1164 -6.10 26.53 59.68
C ILE A 1164 -5.10 27.65 59.99
N GLU A 1165 -3.80 27.43 59.78
CA GLU A 1165 -2.84 28.51 59.53
C GLU A 1165 -1.87 28.14 58.40
N PRO A 1166 -1.34 29.12 57.65
CA PRO A 1166 -0.53 28.89 56.46
C PRO A 1166 0.97 28.77 56.77
N VAL A 1167 1.69 27.97 55.97
CA VAL A 1167 3.16 28.00 55.91
C VAL A 1167 3.59 28.22 54.47
N ALA A 1168 4.31 29.31 54.22
CA ALA A 1168 4.97 29.58 52.95
C ALA A 1168 6.42 29.07 53.00
N THR A 1169 6.87 28.47 51.89
CA THR A 1169 8.29 28.21 51.62
C THR A 1169 8.54 28.33 50.12
N ASP A 1170 9.25 29.38 49.71
CA ASP A 1170 9.98 29.38 48.44
C ASP A 1170 11.11 28.34 48.51
N PRO A 1171 11.40 27.67 47.39
CA PRO A 1171 12.75 27.23 47.03
C PRO A 1171 13.28 28.06 45.85
N GLU A 1172 14.51 28.54 45.98
CA GLU A 1172 15.18 29.42 45.01
C GLU A 1172 15.32 28.78 43.61
N PRO A 1173 15.35 29.60 42.53
CA PRO A 1173 15.67 29.10 41.19
C PRO A 1173 17.13 28.66 41.13
N VAL A 1174 17.38 27.34 41.15
CA VAL A 1174 18.72 26.77 40.96
C VAL A 1174 19.20 27.07 39.54
N ALA A 1175 20.09 28.04 39.41
CA ALA A 1175 20.80 28.30 38.16
C ALA A 1175 21.79 27.16 37.87
N THR A 1176 21.55 26.42 36.80
CA THR A 1176 22.54 25.54 36.18
C THR A 1176 22.88 26.08 34.79
N ASP A 1177 24.00 26.78 34.68
CA ASP A 1177 24.63 27.03 33.38
C ASP A 1177 25.05 25.70 32.74
N PRO A 1178 24.65 25.42 31.49
CA PRO A 1178 25.37 24.53 30.61
C PRO A 1178 26.32 25.36 29.74
N GLU A 1179 27.63 25.27 30.00
CA GLU A 1179 28.63 25.85 29.11
C GLU A 1179 28.40 25.36 27.66
N PRO A 1180 28.48 26.24 26.64
CA PRO A 1180 28.39 25.82 25.25
C PRO A 1180 29.65 25.04 24.86
N VAL A 1181 29.63 23.72 25.04
CA VAL A 1181 30.67 22.82 24.54
C VAL A 1181 30.75 22.96 23.02
N SER A 1182 31.84 23.55 22.51
CA SER A 1182 32.08 23.58 21.07
C SER A 1182 32.29 22.15 20.56
N THR A 1183 31.48 21.76 19.59
CA THR A 1183 31.77 20.66 18.69
C THR A 1183 31.66 21.18 17.27
N ASP A 1184 32.76 21.74 16.76
CA ASP A 1184 32.87 22.20 15.38
C ASP A 1184 32.53 21.08 14.39
N PRO A 1185 31.50 21.24 13.53
CA PRO A 1185 31.29 20.38 12.39
C PRO A 1185 32.00 21.00 11.18
N GLU A 1186 33.09 20.39 10.72
CA GLU A 1186 33.74 20.80 9.47
C GLU A 1186 32.71 20.77 8.31
N PRO A 1187 32.56 21.88 7.56
CA PRO A 1187 31.65 21.90 6.41
C PRO A 1187 32.29 21.13 5.25
N VAL A 1188 31.94 19.84 5.13
CA VAL A 1188 32.24 19.04 3.93
C VAL A 1188 31.58 19.70 2.72
N SER A 1189 32.38 20.17 1.76
CA SER A 1189 31.83 20.72 0.50
C SER A 1189 31.08 19.63 -0.26
N THR A 1190 29.91 20.01 -0.77
CA THR A 1190 29.20 19.30 -1.84
C THR A 1190 28.69 20.32 -2.86
N ASP A 1191 29.61 21.00 -3.55
CA ASP A 1191 29.28 21.77 -4.74
C ASP A 1191 28.72 20.84 -5.84
N PRO A 1192 27.60 21.18 -6.49
CA PRO A 1192 27.07 20.41 -7.61
C PRO A 1192 27.73 20.85 -8.93
N GLU A 1193 28.72 20.08 -9.40
CA GLU A 1193 29.28 20.29 -10.74
C GLU A 1193 28.20 20.12 -11.83
N PRO A 1194 28.18 21.00 -12.85
CA PRO A 1194 27.27 20.85 -13.98
C PRO A 1194 27.73 19.70 -14.90
N VAL A 1195 26.95 18.62 -14.93
CA VAL A 1195 27.22 17.47 -15.82
C VAL A 1195 27.08 17.90 -17.29
N SER A 1196 28.21 17.98 -18.00
CA SER A 1196 28.22 18.10 -19.46
C SER A 1196 27.70 16.80 -20.10
N THR A 1197 26.97 16.94 -21.21
CA THR A 1197 26.49 15.83 -22.05
C THR A 1197 26.80 16.10 -23.52
N ASP A 1198 28.08 16.21 -23.87
CA ASP A 1198 28.54 16.13 -25.25
C ASP A 1198 28.62 14.66 -25.72
N PRO A 1199 28.08 14.32 -26.91
CA PRO A 1199 28.16 12.97 -27.46
C PRO A 1199 29.40 12.80 -28.36
N GLU A 1200 30.40 12.02 -27.92
CA GLU A 1200 31.48 11.60 -28.81
C GLU A 1200 30.99 10.61 -29.89
N PRO A 1201 31.44 10.74 -31.15
CA PRO A 1201 31.00 9.88 -32.25
C PRO A 1201 31.73 8.51 -32.25
N VAL A 1202 30.96 7.43 -32.28
CA VAL A 1202 31.50 6.07 -32.47
C VAL A 1202 32.03 5.93 -33.90
N SER A 1203 33.36 5.88 -34.03
CA SER A 1203 34.03 5.58 -35.29
C SER A 1203 34.07 4.07 -35.54
N THR A 1204 33.55 3.64 -36.69
CA THR A 1204 33.69 2.26 -37.18
C THR A 1204 34.51 2.25 -38.47
N ASP A 1205 35.72 1.69 -38.44
CA ASP A 1205 36.24 0.87 -39.54
C ASP A 1205 37.40 -0.04 -39.04
N PRO A 1206 37.69 -1.18 -39.71
CA PRO A 1206 38.61 -2.21 -39.21
C PRO A 1206 39.96 -2.28 -39.95
N GLU A 1207 41.00 -2.78 -39.28
CA GLU A 1207 42.15 -3.55 -39.84
C GLU A 1207 43.17 -3.88 -38.72
N PRO A 1208 44.15 -4.78 -38.90
CA PRO A 1208 44.04 -6.16 -39.40
C PRO A 1208 44.62 -7.19 -38.39
N VAL A 1209 44.40 -8.48 -38.63
CA VAL A 1209 45.06 -9.56 -37.86
C VAL A 1209 46.48 -9.79 -38.37
N SER A 1210 47.46 -9.82 -37.46
CA SER A 1210 48.82 -10.34 -37.72
C SER A 1210 49.06 -11.60 -36.91
N THR A 1211 49.70 -12.60 -37.53
CA THR A 1211 50.03 -13.91 -36.94
C THR A 1211 51.52 -14.02 -36.57
N ASP A 1212 51.86 -15.16 -35.96
CA ASP A 1212 53.21 -15.77 -35.84
C ASP A 1212 54.19 -15.26 -34.75
N PRO A 1213 55.08 -16.15 -34.23
CA PRO A 1213 55.16 -16.33 -32.77
C PRO A 1213 56.57 -16.48 -32.14
N GLU A 1214 56.58 -16.79 -30.83
CA GLU A 1214 57.70 -17.37 -30.05
C GLU A 1214 58.96 -16.48 -29.82
N PRO A 1215 59.92 -16.86 -28.92
CA PRO A 1215 60.02 -18.08 -28.11
C PRO A 1215 60.11 -17.86 -26.58
N ALA A 1216 60.16 -18.96 -25.82
CA ALA A 1216 60.49 -18.99 -24.40
C ALA A 1216 61.99 -19.25 -24.14
N ILE A 1217 62.48 -18.95 -22.92
CA ILE A 1217 63.66 -19.56 -22.27
C ILE A 1217 63.61 -19.28 -20.76
N ALA A 1218 64.21 -20.16 -19.94
CA ALA A 1218 64.09 -20.19 -18.48
C ALA A 1218 65.29 -19.57 -17.74
N MET A 1219 65.13 -19.36 -16.42
CA MET A 1219 66.21 -19.48 -15.43
C MET A 1219 65.68 -20.10 -14.14
N GLU A 1220 66.57 -20.80 -13.42
CA GLU A 1220 66.34 -21.52 -12.17
C GLU A 1220 67.58 -21.31 -11.24
N PRO A 1221 67.70 -21.98 -10.09
CA PRO A 1221 67.65 -21.40 -8.74
C PRO A 1221 69.03 -21.06 -8.14
N ASP A 1222 69.09 -20.53 -6.90
CA ASP A 1222 70.04 -21.08 -5.90
C ASP A 1222 69.82 -20.65 -4.42
N SER A 1223 70.48 -21.41 -3.52
CA SER A 1223 70.91 -21.12 -2.13
C SER A 1223 69.96 -21.23 -0.91
N GLU A 1224 70.30 -22.18 -0.03
CA GLU A 1224 69.87 -22.32 1.39
C GLU A 1224 70.84 -21.56 2.36
N PRO A 1225 70.74 -21.71 3.71
CA PRO A 1225 71.40 -22.87 4.36
C PRO A 1225 70.70 -23.52 5.58
N ASP A 1226 70.71 -24.85 5.56
CA ASP A 1226 70.80 -25.88 6.64
C ASP A 1226 70.94 -25.47 8.14
N LEU A 1227 70.26 -26.22 9.02
CA LEU A 1227 70.86 -26.89 10.21
C LEU A 1227 69.88 -27.88 10.92
N THR A 1228 70.39 -29.06 11.34
CA THR A 1228 69.67 -30.15 12.05
C THR A 1228 70.50 -30.63 13.28
N PRO A 1229 70.24 -31.75 14.04
CA PRO A 1229 69.10 -32.70 14.11
C PRO A 1229 68.63 -33.21 15.53
N GLY A 1230 67.34 -33.59 15.64
CA GLY A 1230 66.80 -34.73 16.46
C GLY A 1230 66.83 -34.70 18.01
N PRO A 1231 66.47 -35.81 18.71
CA PRO A 1231 65.78 -37.03 18.23
C PRO A 1231 64.71 -37.67 19.18
N MET A 1232 63.88 -38.58 18.61
CA MET A 1232 63.09 -39.67 19.28
C MET A 1232 61.90 -39.28 20.21
N SER A 1233 60.88 -40.12 20.43
CA SER A 1233 60.74 -41.58 20.20
C SER A 1233 59.32 -42.07 19.80
N SER A 1234 59.26 -43.16 19.01
CA SER A 1234 58.32 -44.32 19.08
C SER A 1234 56.78 -44.12 19.13
N THR A 1235 55.93 -44.88 18.43
CA THR A 1235 56.13 -46.06 17.54
C THR A 1235 54.85 -46.34 16.73
N GLU A 1236 55.02 -46.93 15.54
CA GLU A 1236 54.17 -47.97 14.89
C GLU A 1236 52.64 -47.77 14.68
N SER A 1237 52.01 -48.27 13.60
CA SER A 1237 52.39 -48.52 12.19
C SER A 1237 51.21 -49.22 11.50
N GLU A 1238 50.78 -48.71 10.34
CA GLU A 1238 50.46 -49.51 9.13
C GLU A 1238 49.30 -50.56 9.20
N GLU A 1239 48.78 -51.12 8.10
CA GLU A 1239 49.20 -51.08 6.69
C GLU A 1239 48.01 -51.24 5.71
N ARG A 1240 48.05 -50.54 4.55
CA ARG A 1240 47.29 -50.77 3.28
C ARG A 1240 45.74 -50.76 3.33
N SER A 1241 45.05 -50.49 2.21
CA SER A 1241 45.47 -50.22 0.82
C SER A 1241 44.75 -49.01 0.24
#